data_AF-A0A2G6H0S6-F1
#
_entry.id   AF-A0A2G6H0S6-F1
#
_cell.length_a   1.000
_cell.length_b   1.000
_cell.length_c   1.000
_cell.angle_alpha   90.00
_cell.angle_beta   90.00
_cell.angle_gamma   90.00
#
_symmetry.space_group_name_H-M   'P 1'
#
loop_
_entity.id
_entity.type
_entity.pdbx_description
1 polymer ?
#
loop_
_entity_poly.entity_id
_entity_poly.type
_entity_poly.pdbx_seq_one_letter_code
_entity_poly.pdbx_strand_id
1 'polypeptide(L)'
;MKDKLELLARIMRHLAANETEAADKLIEVFMNQVPEISADEIAKTAQELDDEGVFDNAEQHVSIERKVFAVIDQKIPVQDLSNYGPGHPIHTFREENKMLRKLVERSRKLLETANSFTRLHSDWILVAKEFQQTELHYLRKENQLFPFLEKRGFSHPSSIMWSLHDEIRMLAKNFRKAVDEKNEAQSKTLLARVSREVDEMIVKEEKVLLPRSSKLLSNDNWKEIRKGEDEIGWIIDPPPVSWQPLKDMSQHLDIDAKRIEVILEIIRDFFAGKAPHELEKVIQKELGGSISPAEFALAEQKVQEHEVSDLQFKEQIDELLKVFRASFEKVEVGGLEKGHPVETFIRENKAIQELLREVREENSRANSTMPKEKFWEVAYEKIGQINLHYVRKENQLFPYLEDKGFDKPSTVMWALHDDVRQLIKYYSELVKSAGFEELFSTQEMLFSAIEDMIYKEEKILWPTSLELLSEEEWVEIRKGEDEIGWCLIPKPPMWNPLWTHPSTAAPESMPPESDLSGTAGINLEIGCISPEQINLIFSHLPFDVTYVDENNEVRFYNKGEGRIFPRSPGIIGRQVKYCHPPKSVHMVERIVDAFRKGEKNEASFWIDFREKFIHIQYFAVRDAEGKYRGVVEISYDAKPVRSLEGEQRLLDWE
;
A
#
# COMPACT_ATOMS: atom_id res chain seq x y z
N MET A 1 11.37 18.54 -39.32
CA MET A 1 10.46 17.38 -39.20
C MET A 1 10.41 16.54 -40.47
N LYS A 2 10.00 17.06 -41.64
CA LYS A 2 9.94 16.24 -42.88
C LYS A 2 11.28 15.66 -43.35
N ASP A 3 12.39 16.40 -43.19
CA ASP A 3 13.71 15.98 -43.69
C ASP A 3 14.28 14.74 -42.97
N LYS A 4 14.01 14.56 -41.66
CA LYS A 4 14.55 13.43 -40.89
C LYS A 4 13.80 12.11 -41.13
N LEU A 5 12.47 12.18 -41.32
CA LEU A 5 11.65 11.00 -41.63
C LEU A 5 11.94 10.49 -43.04
N GLU A 6 12.12 11.41 -44.00
CA GLU A 6 12.52 11.07 -45.36
C GLU A 6 13.90 10.40 -45.39
N LEU A 7 14.85 10.92 -44.60
CA LEU A 7 16.18 10.33 -44.48
C LEU A 7 16.13 8.93 -43.86
N LEU A 8 15.32 8.73 -42.81
CA LEU A 8 15.08 7.41 -42.20
C LEU A 8 14.44 6.43 -43.20
N ALA A 9 13.44 6.88 -43.94
CA ALA A 9 12.76 6.07 -44.95
C ALA A 9 13.73 5.62 -46.06
N ARG A 10 14.62 6.51 -46.50
CA ARG A 10 15.68 6.17 -47.48
C ARG A 10 16.66 5.13 -46.93
N ILE A 11 17.08 5.26 -45.68
CA ILE A 11 17.94 4.26 -45.03
C ILE A 11 17.26 2.88 -45.07
N MET A 12 16.00 2.79 -44.65
CA MET A 12 15.23 1.54 -44.63
C MET A 12 15.04 0.95 -46.03
N ARG A 13 14.75 1.77 -47.07
CA ARG A 13 14.64 1.31 -48.46
C ARG A 13 15.95 0.75 -49.02
N HIS A 14 17.09 1.41 -48.76
CA HIS A 14 18.40 0.90 -49.19
C HIS A 14 18.77 -0.41 -48.47
N LEU A 15 18.42 -0.53 -47.19
CA LEU A 15 18.59 -1.79 -46.45
C LEU A 15 17.70 -2.92 -46.99
N ALA A 16 16.45 -2.62 -47.39
CA ALA A 16 15.56 -3.58 -48.06
C ALA A 16 16.11 -4.05 -49.41
N ALA A 17 16.72 -3.14 -50.18
CA ALA A 17 17.38 -3.46 -51.45
C ALA A 17 18.76 -4.14 -51.31
N ASN A 18 19.22 -4.47 -50.10
CA ASN A 18 20.58 -4.97 -49.80
C ASN A 18 21.72 -4.02 -50.23
N GLU A 19 21.46 -2.72 -50.35
CA GLU A 19 22.43 -1.68 -50.71
C GLU A 19 23.13 -1.11 -49.46
N THR A 20 23.87 -1.95 -48.74
CA THR A 20 24.43 -1.61 -47.41
C THR A 20 25.37 -0.39 -47.42
N GLU A 21 26.21 -0.22 -48.45
CA GLU A 21 27.13 0.92 -48.55
C GLU A 21 26.39 2.27 -48.72
N ALA A 22 25.23 2.25 -49.40
CA ALA A 22 24.40 3.43 -49.55
C ALA A 22 23.65 3.75 -48.24
N ALA A 23 23.17 2.71 -47.55
CA ALA A 23 22.55 2.84 -46.24
C ALA A 23 23.53 3.41 -45.20
N ASP A 24 24.77 2.92 -45.14
CA ASP A 24 25.79 3.37 -44.19
C ASP A 24 26.12 4.86 -44.37
N LYS A 25 26.25 5.34 -45.61
CA LYS A 25 26.45 6.77 -45.90
C LYS A 25 25.27 7.62 -45.43
N LEU A 26 24.04 7.15 -45.59
CA LEU A 26 22.85 7.86 -45.14
C LEU A 26 22.72 7.83 -43.61
N ILE A 27 23.16 6.75 -42.97
CA ILE A 27 23.24 6.64 -41.51
C ILE A 27 24.23 7.66 -40.94
N GLU A 28 25.42 7.83 -41.53
CA GLU A 28 26.36 8.88 -41.11
C GLU A 28 25.77 10.28 -41.24
N VAL A 29 25.07 10.56 -42.35
CA VAL A 29 24.34 11.82 -42.56
C VAL A 29 23.26 11.99 -41.49
N PHE A 30 22.51 10.95 -41.18
CA PHE A 30 21.47 10.96 -40.16
C PHE A 30 22.05 11.28 -38.77
N MET A 31 23.14 10.62 -38.39
CA MET A 31 23.79 10.84 -37.09
C MET A 31 24.38 12.24 -36.93
N ASN A 32 24.84 12.87 -38.02
CA ASN A 32 25.37 14.23 -38.01
C ASN A 32 24.29 15.31 -38.03
N GLN A 33 23.21 15.11 -38.79
CA GLN A 33 22.21 16.16 -39.05
C GLN A 33 20.97 16.06 -38.16
N VAL A 34 20.66 14.89 -37.63
CA VAL A 34 19.49 14.67 -36.77
C VAL A 34 19.92 14.72 -35.30
N PRO A 35 19.50 15.74 -34.53
CA PRO A 35 19.84 15.84 -33.12
C PRO A 35 19.08 14.81 -32.28
N GLU A 36 17.80 14.58 -32.59
CA GLU A 36 16.92 13.66 -31.88
C GLU A 36 15.86 13.03 -32.80
N ILE A 37 15.45 11.82 -32.47
CA ILE A 37 14.32 11.13 -33.08
C ILE A 37 13.49 10.42 -32.01
N SER A 38 12.17 10.50 -32.12
CA SER A 38 11.28 9.77 -31.23
C SER A 38 11.01 8.35 -31.75
N ALA A 39 10.68 7.44 -30.84
CA ALA A 39 10.31 6.08 -31.23
C ALA A 39 9.05 6.03 -32.11
N ASP A 40 8.10 6.96 -31.89
CA ASP A 40 6.88 7.09 -32.69
C ASP A 40 7.18 7.43 -34.15
N GLU A 41 8.18 8.28 -34.38
CA GLU A 41 8.64 8.65 -35.71
C GLU A 41 9.27 7.45 -36.44
N ILE A 42 10.03 6.61 -35.73
CA ILE A 42 10.65 5.41 -36.30
C ILE A 42 9.58 4.38 -36.67
N ALA A 43 8.70 4.05 -35.72
CA ALA A 43 7.63 3.07 -35.92
C ALA A 43 6.67 3.50 -37.03
N LYS A 44 6.35 4.80 -37.10
CA LYS A 44 5.49 5.34 -38.17
C LYS A 44 6.14 5.21 -39.55
N THR A 45 7.43 5.55 -39.68
CA THR A 45 8.15 5.39 -40.95
C THR A 45 8.26 3.92 -41.36
N ALA A 46 8.51 3.01 -40.43
CA ALA A 46 8.53 1.57 -40.71
C ALA A 46 7.16 1.07 -41.21
N GLN A 47 6.07 1.45 -40.53
CA GLN A 47 4.71 1.07 -40.94
C GLN A 47 4.33 1.64 -42.31
N GLU A 48 4.66 2.90 -42.60
CA GLU A 48 4.39 3.52 -43.91
C GLU A 48 5.11 2.76 -45.06
N LEU A 49 6.33 2.28 -44.83
CA LEU A 49 7.08 1.49 -45.81
C LEU A 49 6.54 0.07 -45.98
N ASP A 50 6.03 -0.53 -44.91
CA ASP A 50 5.36 -1.83 -44.94
C ASP A 50 4.05 -1.73 -45.76
N ASP A 51 3.26 -0.69 -45.52
CA ASP A 51 2.03 -0.39 -46.28
C ASP A 51 2.33 -0.12 -47.77
N GLU A 52 3.50 0.44 -48.09
CA GLU A 52 4.00 0.63 -49.46
C GLU A 52 4.53 -0.66 -50.12
N GLY A 53 4.66 -1.77 -49.38
CA GLY A 53 5.18 -3.04 -49.87
C GLY A 53 6.69 -3.04 -50.12
N VAL A 54 7.44 -2.24 -49.36
CA VAL A 54 8.91 -2.12 -49.48
C VAL A 54 9.63 -3.36 -48.96
N PHE A 55 9.03 -4.08 -48.02
CA PHE A 55 9.60 -5.29 -47.42
C PHE A 55 9.02 -6.56 -48.07
N ASP A 56 9.90 -7.51 -48.39
CA ASP A 56 9.56 -8.78 -49.02
C ASP A 56 8.74 -9.70 -48.10
N ASN A 57 8.99 -9.63 -46.79
CA ASN A 57 8.30 -10.39 -45.74
C ASN A 57 8.57 -9.80 -44.34
N ALA A 58 7.83 -10.29 -43.34
CA ALA A 58 7.95 -9.85 -41.96
C ALA A 58 9.36 -10.08 -41.35
N GLU A 59 10.07 -11.13 -41.76
CA GLU A 59 11.42 -11.41 -41.26
C GLU A 59 12.43 -10.36 -41.76
N GLN A 60 12.34 -9.97 -43.03
CA GLN A 60 13.16 -8.89 -43.61
C GLN A 60 12.83 -7.55 -42.95
N HIS A 61 11.55 -7.26 -42.73
CA HIS A 61 11.11 -6.04 -42.04
C HIS A 61 11.74 -5.94 -40.63
N VAL A 62 11.56 -6.97 -39.79
CA VAL A 62 12.14 -7.03 -38.43
C VAL A 62 13.66 -6.88 -38.46
N SER A 63 14.34 -7.51 -39.42
CA SER A 63 15.79 -7.40 -39.56
C SER A 63 16.26 -5.98 -39.88
N ILE A 64 15.53 -5.25 -40.73
CA ILE A 64 15.89 -3.87 -41.12
C ILE A 64 15.66 -2.94 -39.95
N GLU A 65 14.51 -3.04 -39.29
CA GLU A 65 14.19 -2.21 -38.13
C GLU A 65 15.20 -2.44 -36.99
N ARG A 66 15.63 -3.69 -36.74
CA ARG A 66 16.69 -4.00 -35.78
C ARG A 66 18.01 -3.27 -36.13
N LYS A 67 18.44 -3.32 -37.40
CA LYS A 67 19.67 -2.65 -37.86
C LYS A 67 19.58 -1.14 -37.71
N VAL A 68 18.44 -0.57 -38.09
CA VAL A 68 18.21 0.87 -38.00
C VAL A 68 18.19 1.33 -36.55
N PHE A 69 17.42 0.64 -35.69
CA PHE A 69 17.34 0.94 -34.26
C PHE A 69 18.71 0.90 -33.58
N ALA A 70 19.53 -0.11 -33.86
CA ALA A 70 20.86 -0.27 -33.25
C ALA A 70 21.81 0.92 -33.50
N VAL A 71 21.55 1.73 -34.53
CA VAL A 71 22.36 2.91 -34.82
C VAL A 71 21.72 4.20 -34.30
N ILE A 72 20.40 4.32 -34.40
CA ILE A 72 19.68 5.56 -34.08
C ILE A 72 19.20 5.63 -32.64
N ASP A 73 19.30 4.57 -31.84
CA ASP A 73 18.87 4.55 -30.43
C ASP A 73 19.58 5.61 -29.57
N GLN A 74 20.81 6.00 -29.94
CA GLN A 74 21.59 7.06 -29.28
C GLN A 74 20.95 8.45 -29.44
N LYS A 75 20.04 8.59 -30.40
CA LYS A 75 19.30 9.83 -30.70
C LYS A 75 17.90 9.84 -30.08
N ILE A 76 17.48 8.76 -29.40
CA ILE A 76 16.21 8.70 -28.70
C ILE A 76 16.40 9.26 -27.28
N PRO A 77 15.69 10.34 -26.89
CA PRO A 77 15.84 10.92 -25.56
C PRO A 77 15.34 9.96 -24.48
N VAL A 78 16.11 9.82 -23.40
CA VAL A 78 15.70 9.06 -22.22
C VAL A 78 14.67 9.89 -21.46
N GLN A 79 13.45 9.38 -21.31
CA GLN A 79 12.45 10.02 -20.47
C GLN A 79 12.67 9.66 -19.01
N ASP A 80 12.48 10.64 -18.13
CA ASP A 80 12.45 10.36 -16.71
C ASP A 80 11.10 9.69 -16.35
N LEU A 81 11.20 8.49 -15.77
CA LEU A 81 10.08 7.69 -15.29
C LEU A 81 10.23 7.43 -13.77
N SER A 82 11.06 8.22 -13.07
CA SER A 82 11.27 8.15 -11.61
C SER A 82 10.00 8.40 -10.80
N ASN A 83 9.04 9.14 -11.38
CA ASN A 83 7.74 9.46 -10.78
C ASN A 83 6.87 8.22 -10.50
N TYR A 84 7.18 7.08 -11.10
CA TYR A 84 6.47 5.82 -10.89
C TYR A 84 7.14 5.04 -9.75
N GLY A 85 6.51 5.04 -8.58
CA GLY A 85 7.03 4.40 -7.37
C GLY A 85 6.78 2.88 -7.29
N PRO A 86 7.28 2.23 -6.21
CA PRO A 86 7.10 0.80 -5.97
C PRO A 86 5.64 0.34 -6.08
N GLY A 87 5.43 -0.82 -6.70
CA GLY A 87 4.10 -1.37 -6.99
C GLY A 87 3.56 -0.98 -8.38
N HIS A 88 4.00 0.13 -8.97
CA HIS A 88 3.59 0.49 -10.33
C HIS A 88 4.19 -0.46 -11.38
N PRO A 89 3.44 -0.96 -12.39
CA PRO A 89 3.99 -1.85 -13.42
C PRO A 89 5.24 -1.32 -14.14
N ILE A 90 5.27 -0.04 -14.55
CA ILE A 90 6.50 0.64 -15.06
C ILE A 90 7.68 0.52 -14.09
N HIS A 91 7.49 0.79 -12.80
CA HIS A 91 8.57 0.65 -11.81
C HIS A 91 9.08 -0.79 -11.78
N THR A 92 8.15 -1.76 -11.74
CA THR A 92 8.49 -3.18 -11.74
C THR A 92 9.28 -3.61 -12.97
N PHE A 93 8.84 -3.25 -14.19
CA PHE A 93 9.59 -3.55 -15.41
C PHE A 93 10.98 -2.91 -15.42
N ARG A 94 11.14 -1.71 -14.84
CA ARG A 94 12.46 -1.07 -14.70
C ARG A 94 13.37 -1.81 -13.72
N GLU A 95 12.85 -2.26 -12.58
CA GLU A 95 13.63 -3.05 -11.62
C GLU A 95 14.06 -4.40 -12.20
N GLU A 96 13.17 -5.06 -12.95
CA GLU A 96 13.52 -6.27 -13.69
C GLU A 96 14.58 -5.99 -14.77
N ASN A 97 14.47 -4.89 -15.51
CA ASN A 97 15.48 -4.48 -16.48
C ASN A 97 16.85 -4.23 -15.82
N LYS A 98 16.90 -3.62 -14.62
CA LYS A 98 18.13 -3.50 -13.83
C LYS A 98 18.71 -4.88 -13.47
N MET A 99 17.88 -5.84 -13.08
CA MET A 99 18.31 -7.21 -12.81
C MET A 99 18.85 -7.90 -14.07
N LEU A 100 18.17 -7.77 -15.20
CA LEU A 100 18.61 -8.33 -16.48
C LEU A 100 19.93 -7.73 -16.95
N ARG A 101 20.17 -6.43 -16.76
CA ARG A 101 21.47 -5.81 -17.03
C ARG A 101 22.60 -6.42 -16.17
N LYS A 102 22.33 -6.70 -14.89
CA LYS A 102 23.29 -7.41 -14.02
C LYS A 102 23.56 -8.84 -14.53
N LEU A 103 22.55 -9.53 -15.04
CA LEU A 103 22.71 -10.86 -15.66
C LEU A 103 23.58 -10.82 -16.92
N VAL A 104 23.35 -9.84 -17.81
CA VAL A 104 24.17 -9.60 -19.01
C VAL A 104 25.63 -9.29 -18.62
N GLU A 105 25.84 -8.45 -17.61
CA GLU A 105 27.19 -8.14 -17.09
C GLU A 105 27.90 -9.38 -16.56
N ARG A 106 27.21 -10.20 -15.76
CA ARG A 106 27.73 -11.47 -15.25
C ARG A 106 28.10 -12.42 -16.39
N SER A 107 27.28 -12.48 -17.43
CA SER A 107 27.50 -13.30 -18.61
C SER A 107 28.76 -12.88 -19.37
N ARG A 108 29.00 -11.57 -19.51
CA ARG A 108 30.22 -11.04 -20.11
C ARG A 108 31.47 -11.47 -19.33
N LYS A 109 31.43 -11.33 -18.00
CA LYS A 109 32.53 -11.76 -17.12
C LYS A 109 32.83 -13.26 -17.25
N LEU A 110 31.79 -14.10 -17.37
CA LEU A 110 31.97 -15.54 -17.62
C LEU A 110 32.63 -15.81 -18.97
N LEU A 111 32.26 -15.08 -20.02
CA LEU A 111 32.86 -15.23 -21.36
C LEU A 111 34.34 -14.80 -21.41
N GLU A 112 34.69 -13.73 -20.69
CA GLU A 112 36.07 -13.19 -20.63
C GLU A 112 37.00 -14.02 -19.75
N THR A 113 36.45 -14.70 -18.73
CA THR A 113 37.24 -15.50 -17.78
C THR A 113 37.75 -16.79 -18.43
N ALA A 114 39.07 -16.95 -18.49
CA ALA A 114 39.70 -18.15 -19.04
C ALA A 114 39.29 -19.41 -18.28
N ASN A 115 38.91 -20.47 -19.00
CA ASN A 115 38.45 -21.76 -18.47
C ASN A 115 37.26 -21.66 -17.50
N SER A 116 36.46 -20.59 -17.57
CA SER A 116 35.28 -20.40 -16.71
C SER A 116 34.25 -21.51 -16.87
N PHE A 117 34.05 -22.03 -18.09
CA PHE A 117 33.07 -23.09 -18.35
C PHE A 117 33.36 -24.36 -17.52
N THR A 118 34.64 -24.67 -17.32
CA THR A 118 35.08 -25.84 -16.55
C THR A 118 35.18 -25.53 -15.06
N ARG A 119 35.76 -24.38 -14.68
CA ARG A 119 36.03 -24.04 -13.27
C ARG A 119 34.83 -23.46 -12.52
N LEU A 120 33.93 -22.80 -13.24
CA LEU A 120 32.76 -22.09 -12.72
C LEU A 120 31.48 -22.66 -13.34
N HIS A 121 31.44 -23.96 -13.61
CA HIS A 121 30.32 -24.58 -14.32
C HIS A 121 28.97 -24.37 -13.60
N SER A 122 28.97 -24.31 -12.26
CA SER A 122 27.79 -23.96 -11.46
C SER A 122 27.25 -22.56 -11.78
N ASP A 123 28.13 -21.58 -12.05
CA ASP A 123 27.72 -20.24 -12.47
C ASP A 123 27.11 -20.25 -13.86
N TRP A 124 27.63 -21.07 -14.78
CA TRP A 124 27.04 -21.26 -16.11
C TRP A 124 25.64 -21.88 -16.04
N ILE A 125 25.44 -22.86 -15.15
CA ILE A 125 24.12 -23.46 -14.88
C ILE A 125 23.16 -22.43 -14.30
N LEU A 126 23.62 -21.60 -13.36
CA LEU A 126 22.81 -20.56 -12.73
C LEU A 126 22.41 -19.48 -13.74
N VAL A 127 23.36 -18.94 -14.49
CA VAL A 127 23.09 -17.96 -15.56
C VAL A 127 22.14 -18.53 -16.61
N ALA A 128 22.28 -19.81 -16.98
CA ALA A 128 21.35 -20.45 -17.90
C ALA A 128 19.93 -20.55 -17.34
N LYS A 129 19.77 -20.81 -16.03
CA LYS A 129 18.46 -20.82 -15.37
C LYS A 129 17.86 -19.42 -15.29
N GLU A 130 18.66 -18.42 -14.94
CA GLU A 130 18.26 -17.01 -14.86
C GLU A 130 17.79 -16.50 -16.25
N PHE A 131 18.48 -16.86 -17.35
CA PHE A 131 18.01 -16.52 -18.68
C PHE A 131 16.68 -17.19 -19.07
N GLN A 132 16.39 -18.39 -18.58
CA GLN A 132 15.08 -19.02 -18.81
C GLN A 132 13.96 -18.29 -18.06
N GLN A 133 14.25 -17.72 -16.88
CA GLN A 133 13.26 -16.97 -16.11
C GLN A 133 12.84 -15.66 -16.79
N THR A 134 13.62 -15.13 -17.74
CA THR A 134 13.22 -13.94 -18.52
C THR A 134 11.88 -14.09 -19.23
N GLU A 135 11.43 -15.34 -19.47
CA GLU A 135 10.11 -15.64 -20.00
C GLU A 135 8.98 -15.03 -19.16
N LEU A 136 9.09 -15.00 -17.82
CA LEU A 136 8.06 -14.39 -16.94
C LEU A 136 7.91 -12.90 -17.22
N HIS A 137 9.02 -12.18 -17.32
CA HIS A 137 9.03 -10.75 -17.64
C HIS A 137 8.42 -10.48 -19.03
N TYR A 138 8.72 -11.31 -20.03
CA TYR A 138 8.13 -11.19 -21.37
C TYR A 138 6.64 -11.55 -21.40
N LEU A 139 6.23 -12.62 -20.74
CA LEU A 139 4.82 -13.02 -20.64
C LEU A 139 3.95 -11.93 -20.00
N ARG A 140 4.46 -11.21 -18.99
CA ARG A 140 3.69 -10.10 -18.41
C ARG A 140 3.54 -8.94 -19.37
N LYS A 141 4.58 -8.55 -20.11
CA LYS A 141 4.42 -7.51 -21.14
C LYS A 141 3.43 -7.93 -22.22
N GLU A 142 3.52 -9.17 -22.68
CA GLU A 142 2.69 -9.70 -23.75
C GLU A 142 1.22 -9.86 -23.37
N ASN A 143 0.93 -10.33 -22.16
CA ASN A 143 -0.43 -10.65 -21.74
C ASN A 143 -1.09 -9.54 -20.93
N GLN A 144 -0.31 -8.69 -20.24
CA GLN A 144 -0.85 -7.61 -19.41
C GLN A 144 -0.68 -6.24 -20.08
N LEU A 145 0.48 -5.92 -20.66
CA LEU A 145 0.74 -4.58 -21.18
C LEU A 145 0.29 -4.38 -22.64
N PHE A 146 0.69 -5.27 -23.54
CA PHE A 146 0.42 -5.13 -24.99
C PHE A 146 -1.06 -5.01 -25.34
N PRO A 147 -2.01 -5.78 -24.76
CA PRO A 147 -3.41 -5.66 -25.12
C PRO A 147 -4.00 -4.27 -24.87
N PHE A 148 -3.49 -3.53 -23.87
CA PHE A 148 -3.91 -2.16 -23.59
C PHE A 148 -3.30 -1.14 -24.56
N LEU A 149 -2.07 -1.37 -25.02
CA LEU A 149 -1.37 -0.52 -25.99
C LEU A 149 -1.91 -0.74 -27.41
N GLU A 150 -2.22 -1.98 -27.78
CA GLU A 150 -2.77 -2.35 -29.10
C GLU A 150 -4.11 -1.67 -29.37
N LYS A 151 -4.99 -1.62 -28.35
CA LYS A 151 -6.25 -0.84 -28.39
C LYS A 151 -6.05 0.65 -28.69
N ARG A 152 -4.81 1.15 -28.60
CA ARG A 152 -4.42 2.55 -28.79
C ARG A 152 -3.43 2.74 -29.95
N GLY A 153 -3.38 1.77 -30.87
CA GLY A 153 -2.60 1.87 -32.11
C GLY A 153 -1.12 1.51 -31.98
N PHE A 154 -0.74 0.75 -30.94
CA PHE A 154 0.63 0.24 -30.75
C PHE A 154 0.81 -1.21 -31.26
N SER A 155 -0.02 -1.69 -32.18
CA SER A 155 -0.03 -3.11 -32.59
C SER A 155 1.18 -3.57 -33.40
N HIS A 156 1.77 -2.68 -34.19
CA HIS A 156 2.94 -3.04 -34.98
C HIS A 156 4.20 -3.21 -34.10
N PRO A 157 4.57 -2.23 -33.24
CA PRO A 157 5.70 -2.41 -32.33
C PRO A 157 5.55 -3.57 -31.34
N SER A 158 4.33 -3.84 -30.83
CA SER A 158 4.09 -4.99 -29.93
C SER A 158 4.35 -6.33 -30.63
N SER A 159 3.93 -6.47 -31.88
CA SER A 159 4.14 -7.69 -32.69
C SER A 159 5.62 -7.97 -32.97
N ILE A 160 6.39 -6.92 -33.25
CA ILE A 160 7.84 -7.02 -33.44
C ILE A 160 8.51 -7.42 -32.11
N MET A 161 8.19 -6.75 -31.01
CA MET A 161 8.72 -7.10 -29.69
C MET A 161 8.41 -8.54 -29.30
N TRP A 162 7.20 -9.02 -29.59
CA TRP A 162 6.80 -10.41 -29.36
C TRP A 162 7.71 -11.39 -30.13
N SER A 163 7.92 -11.14 -31.42
CA SER A 163 8.79 -11.99 -32.25
C SER A 163 10.23 -12.04 -31.73
N LEU A 164 10.72 -10.90 -31.21
CA LEU A 164 12.03 -10.82 -30.57
C LEU A 164 12.07 -11.58 -29.23
N HIS A 165 11.01 -11.53 -28.42
CA HIS A 165 10.90 -12.34 -27.21
C HIS A 165 10.96 -13.83 -27.52
N ASP A 166 10.28 -14.29 -28.59
CA ASP A 166 10.33 -15.69 -29.02
C ASP A 166 11.74 -16.13 -29.43
N GLU A 167 12.48 -15.27 -30.14
CA GLU A 167 13.89 -15.53 -30.46
C GLU A 167 14.73 -15.68 -29.18
N ILE A 168 14.55 -14.77 -28.21
CA ILE A 168 15.28 -14.81 -26.93
C ILE A 168 14.94 -16.07 -26.13
N ARG A 169 13.66 -16.46 -26.05
CA ARG A 169 13.22 -17.71 -25.38
C ARG A 169 13.90 -18.93 -25.99
N MET A 170 13.92 -19.02 -27.33
CA MET A 170 14.59 -20.11 -28.02
C MET A 170 16.10 -20.13 -27.73
N LEU A 171 16.75 -18.97 -27.75
CA LEU A 171 18.17 -18.84 -27.42
C LEU A 171 18.47 -19.26 -25.98
N ALA A 172 17.68 -18.81 -25.01
CA ALA A 172 17.82 -19.18 -23.60
C ALA A 172 17.67 -20.69 -23.38
N LYS A 173 16.66 -21.30 -24.02
CA LYS A 173 16.44 -22.75 -23.98
C LYS A 173 17.60 -23.54 -24.59
N ASN A 174 18.08 -23.11 -25.76
CA ASN A 174 19.22 -23.75 -26.42
C ASN A 174 20.52 -23.57 -25.62
N PHE A 175 20.71 -22.40 -25.01
CA PHE A 175 21.85 -22.12 -24.15
C PHE A 175 21.85 -23.06 -22.95
N ARG A 176 20.71 -23.19 -22.25
CA ARG A 176 20.56 -24.12 -21.15
C ARG A 176 20.91 -25.55 -21.54
N LYS A 177 20.37 -26.01 -22.67
CA LYS A 177 20.65 -27.35 -23.19
C LYS A 177 22.14 -27.57 -23.45
N ALA A 178 22.82 -26.59 -24.07
CA ALA A 178 24.25 -26.69 -24.36
C ALA A 178 25.10 -26.75 -23.07
N VAL A 179 24.69 -26.03 -22.02
CA VAL A 179 25.35 -26.07 -20.70
C VAL A 179 25.16 -27.44 -20.04
N ASP A 180 23.92 -27.98 -20.04
CA ASP A 180 23.60 -29.29 -19.45
C ASP A 180 24.33 -30.44 -20.18
N GLU A 181 24.49 -30.34 -21.51
CA GLU A 181 25.27 -31.26 -22.34
C GLU A 181 26.79 -31.05 -22.23
N LYS A 182 27.24 -30.06 -21.44
CA LYS A 182 28.65 -29.68 -21.25
C LYS A 182 29.37 -29.32 -22.55
N ASN A 183 28.64 -28.80 -23.54
CA ASN A 183 29.20 -28.34 -24.80
C ASN A 183 29.72 -26.90 -24.66
N GLU A 184 31.01 -26.75 -24.33
CA GLU A 184 31.62 -25.45 -24.07
C GLU A 184 31.54 -24.47 -25.26
N ALA A 185 31.86 -24.93 -26.46
CA ALA A 185 31.90 -24.09 -27.65
C ALA A 185 30.52 -23.51 -27.96
N GLN A 186 29.50 -24.39 -27.96
CA GLN A 186 28.12 -23.98 -28.21
C GLN A 186 27.56 -23.11 -27.08
N SER A 187 27.90 -23.42 -25.82
CA SER A 187 27.49 -22.63 -24.66
C SER A 187 28.02 -21.19 -24.73
N LYS A 188 29.30 -21.01 -25.10
CA LYS A 188 29.90 -19.68 -25.27
C LYS A 188 29.21 -18.87 -26.37
N THR A 189 28.98 -19.49 -27.53
CA THR A 189 28.30 -18.83 -28.66
C THR A 189 26.87 -18.43 -28.29
N LEU A 190 26.12 -19.33 -27.65
CA LEU A 190 24.74 -19.06 -27.26
C LEU A 190 24.63 -18.05 -26.12
N LEU A 191 25.54 -18.09 -25.14
CA LEU A 191 25.60 -17.10 -24.05
C LEU A 191 25.84 -15.70 -24.59
N ALA A 192 26.81 -15.55 -25.51
CA ALA A 192 27.09 -14.26 -26.15
C ALA A 192 25.88 -13.73 -26.93
N ARG A 193 25.18 -14.62 -27.65
CA ARG A 193 24.00 -14.24 -28.44
C ARG A 193 22.82 -13.86 -27.54
N VAL A 194 22.42 -14.70 -26.59
CA VAL A 194 21.28 -14.42 -25.70
C VAL A 194 21.52 -13.16 -24.87
N SER A 195 22.75 -12.93 -24.38
CA SER A 195 23.09 -11.73 -23.62
C SER A 195 22.93 -10.46 -24.45
N ARG A 196 23.36 -10.49 -25.71
CA ARG A 196 23.21 -9.35 -26.64
C ARG A 196 21.74 -9.06 -26.94
N GLU A 197 20.95 -10.09 -27.26
CA GLU A 197 19.54 -9.93 -27.59
C GLU A 197 18.72 -9.41 -26.39
N VAL A 198 19.02 -9.88 -25.18
CA VAL A 198 18.40 -9.36 -23.95
C VAL A 198 18.78 -7.90 -23.70
N ASP A 199 20.05 -7.52 -23.86
CA ASP A 199 20.49 -6.13 -23.68
C ASP A 199 19.84 -5.17 -24.71
N GLU A 200 19.77 -5.59 -25.99
CA GLU A 200 19.05 -4.85 -27.04
C GLU A 200 17.56 -4.69 -26.71
N MET A 201 16.93 -5.71 -26.12
CA MET A 201 15.52 -5.66 -25.72
C MET A 201 15.30 -4.68 -24.56
N ILE A 202 16.16 -4.68 -23.54
CA ILE A 202 16.08 -3.72 -22.42
C ILE A 202 16.14 -2.28 -22.94
N VAL A 203 17.03 -2.00 -23.90
CA VAL A 203 17.14 -0.66 -24.50
C VAL A 203 15.84 -0.26 -25.21
N LYS A 204 15.22 -1.17 -25.98
CA LYS A 204 13.93 -0.94 -26.62
C LYS A 204 12.83 -0.69 -25.59
N GLU A 205 12.83 -1.42 -24.48
CA GLU A 205 11.84 -1.21 -23.44
C GLU A 205 11.95 0.17 -22.77
N GLU A 206 13.16 0.53 -22.35
CA GLU A 206 13.40 1.78 -21.61
C GLU A 206 13.27 3.02 -22.50
N LYS A 207 13.62 2.93 -23.78
CA LYS A 207 13.58 4.07 -24.71
C LYS A 207 12.29 4.16 -25.52
N VAL A 208 11.55 3.06 -25.68
CA VAL A 208 10.35 3.00 -26.53
C VAL A 208 9.12 2.56 -25.74
N LEU A 209 9.11 1.33 -25.23
CA LEU A 209 7.90 0.72 -24.68
C LEU A 209 7.38 1.47 -23.46
N LEU A 210 8.21 1.65 -22.42
CA LEU A 210 7.79 2.23 -21.14
C LEU A 210 7.44 3.72 -21.27
N PRO A 211 8.23 4.57 -21.96
CA PRO A 211 7.87 5.96 -22.21
C PRO A 211 6.60 6.13 -23.04
N ARG A 212 6.31 5.19 -23.95
CA ARG A 212 5.07 5.25 -24.74
C ARG A 212 3.87 4.79 -23.90
N SER A 213 4.06 3.74 -23.11
CA SER A 213 3.03 3.23 -22.21
C SER A 213 2.59 4.28 -21.20
N SER A 214 3.54 5.03 -20.63
CA SER A 214 3.24 6.11 -19.67
C SER A 214 2.38 7.23 -20.26
N LYS A 215 2.49 7.50 -21.56
CA LYS A 215 1.69 8.53 -22.26
C LYS A 215 0.32 8.03 -22.71
N LEU A 216 0.20 6.75 -23.05
CA LEU A 216 -1.01 6.18 -23.65
C LEU A 216 -2.00 5.62 -22.63
N LEU A 217 -1.52 5.20 -21.46
CA LEU A 217 -2.31 4.48 -20.48
C LEU A 217 -2.71 5.37 -19.31
N SER A 218 -3.98 5.28 -18.90
CA SER A 218 -4.48 5.96 -17.71
C SER A 218 -4.16 5.18 -16.44
N ASN A 219 -4.32 5.82 -15.28
CA ASN A 219 -4.17 5.14 -13.99
C ASN A 219 -5.08 3.91 -13.87
N ASP A 220 -6.33 3.96 -14.33
CA ASP A 220 -7.19 2.77 -14.26
C ASP A 220 -6.68 1.62 -15.14
N ASN A 221 -6.03 1.92 -16.28
CA ASN A 221 -5.39 0.87 -17.07
C ASN A 221 -4.23 0.23 -16.32
N TRP A 222 -3.40 1.04 -15.66
CA TRP A 222 -2.27 0.53 -14.86
C TRP A 222 -2.72 -0.29 -13.64
N LYS A 223 -3.85 0.04 -13.01
CA LYS A 223 -4.45 -0.78 -11.95
C LYS A 223 -4.87 -2.15 -12.45
N GLU A 224 -5.56 -2.20 -13.60
CA GLU A 224 -6.00 -3.46 -14.19
C GLU A 224 -4.81 -4.32 -14.66
N ILE A 225 -3.78 -3.70 -15.26
CA ILE A 225 -2.52 -4.36 -15.59
C ILE A 225 -1.90 -4.98 -14.32
N ARG A 226 -1.74 -4.18 -13.24
CA ARG A 226 -1.16 -4.67 -11.98
C ARG A 226 -1.93 -5.86 -11.43
N LYS A 227 -3.27 -5.84 -11.41
CA LYS A 227 -4.09 -6.97 -10.91
C LYS A 227 -3.81 -8.28 -11.66
N GLY A 228 -3.61 -8.22 -12.98
CA GLY A 228 -3.36 -9.40 -13.80
C GLY A 228 -1.93 -9.93 -13.74
N GLU A 229 -0.97 -9.13 -13.27
CA GLU A 229 0.45 -9.54 -13.22
C GLU A 229 0.74 -10.66 -12.19
N ASP A 230 -0.04 -10.75 -11.11
CA ASP A 230 0.16 -11.77 -10.06
C ASP A 230 -0.13 -13.20 -10.56
N GLU A 231 -0.95 -13.36 -11.61
CA GLU A 231 -1.23 -14.67 -12.22
C GLU A 231 -0.03 -15.25 -12.99
N ILE A 232 0.92 -14.40 -13.39
CA ILE A 232 2.08 -14.78 -14.21
C ILE A 232 3.34 -14.92 -13.33
N GLY A 233 3.54 -13.99 -12.39
CA GLY A 233 4.70 -13.98 -11.49
C GLY A 233 5.89 -13.13 -11.97
N TRP A 234 6.95 -13.09 -11.17
CA TRP A 234 8.01 -12.07 -11.25
C TRP A 234 9.40 -12.68 -11.32
N ILE A 235 10.36 -12.00 -11.97
CA ILE A 235 11.78 -12.40 -11.89
C ILE A 235 12.50 -11.76 -10.69
N ILE A 236 11.91 -10.73 -10.10
CA ILE A 236 12.32 -10.07 -8.86
C ILE A 236 11.37 -10.43 -7.72
N ASP A 237 11.63 -9.94 -6.50
CA ASP A 237 10.69 -10.07 -5.39
C ASP A 237 9.32 -9.48 -5.76
N PRO A 238 8.20 -10.14 -5.37
CA PRO A 238 6.87 -9.70 -5.75
C PRO A 238 6.61 -8.24 -5.36
N PRO A 239 6.17 -7.39 -6.30
CA PRO A 239 5.80 -6.01 -5.99
C PRO A 239 4.52 -5.97 -5.14
N PRO A 240 4.27 -4.87 -4.40
CA PRO A 240 3.07 -4.70 -3.59
C PRO A 240 1.76 -5.03 -4.34
N VAL A 241 0.85 -5.74 -3.67
CA VAL A 241 -0.40 -6.31 -4.25
C VAL A 241 -1.35 -5.24 -4.78
N SER A 242 -1.36 -4.06 -4.15
CA SER A 242 -2.13 -2.91 -4.63
C SER A 242 -1.19 -1.80 -5.04
N TRP A 243 -1.15 -1.51 -6.34
CA TRP A 243 -0.71 -0.20 -6.80
C TRP A 243 -1.86 0.79 -6.60
N GLN A 244 -1.74 1.63 -5.58
CA GLN A 244 -2.53 2.85 -5.52
C GLN A 244 -1.71 3.94 -6.21
N PRO A 245 -2.26 4.68 -7.19
CA PRO A 245 -1.60 5.89 -7.66
C PRO A 245 -1.34 6.76 -6.43
N LEU A 246 -0.17 7.43 -6.37
CA LEU A 246 0.07 8.46 -5.37
C LEU A 246 -1.16 9.36 -5.35
N LYS A 247 -1.91 9.29 -4.25
CA LYS A 247 -3.09 10.11 -4.07
C LYS A 247 -2.58 11.54 -3.97
N ASP A 248 -3.13 12.41 -4.80
CA ASP A 248 -2.59 13.76 -4.95
C ASP A 248 -3.43 14.71 -4.12
N MET A 249 -2.85 15.11 -2.99
CA MET A 249 -3.47 16.04 -2.06
C MET A 249 -3.82 17.39 -2.71
N SER A 250 -3.19 17.76 -3.83
CA SER A 250 -3.55 18.96 -4.59
C SER A 250 -4.92 18.89 -5.27
N GLN A 251 -5.52 17.71 -5.43
CA GLN A 251 -6.89 17.58 -5.97
C GLN A 251 -7.97 17.99 -4.96
N HIS A 252 -7.61 18.02 -3.68
CA HIS A 252 -8.51 18.33 -2.57
C HIS A 252 -8.30 19.74 -2.01
N LEU A 253 -7.30 20.47 -2.50
CA LEU A 253 -6.88 21.76 -1.97
C LEU A 253 -6.86 22.83 -3.07
N ASP A 254 -7.39 24.01 -2.78
CA ASP A 254 -7.30 25.18 -3.67
C ASP A 254 -6.02 25.97 -3.40
N ILE A 255 -4.89 25.46 -3.92
CA ILE A 255 -3.55 26.00 -3.66
C ILE A 255 -2.80 26.29 -4.96
N ASP A 256 -2.09 27.43 -5.02
CA ASP A 256 -1.23 27.79 -6.15
C ASP A 256 0.01 26.88 -6.22
N ALA A 257 0.14 26.13 -7.32
CA ALA A 257 1.28 25.25 -7.59
C ALA A 257 2.64 25.97 -7.49
N LYS A 258 2.71 27.26 -7.87
CA LYS A 258 3.96 28.03 -7.79
C LYS A 258 4.39 28.28 -6.36
N ARG A 259 3.43 28.47 -5.43
CA ARG A 259 3.74 28.64 -4.01
C ARG A 259 4.32 27.35 -3.44
N ILE A 260 3.78 26.20 -3.83
CA ILE A 260 4.29 24.89 -3.44
C ILE A 260 5.71 24.65 -3.94
N GLU A 261 6.02 25.02 -5.19
CA GLU A 261 7.40 24.93 -5.71
C GLU A 261 8.38 25.74 -4.88
N VAL A 262 8.02 26.97 -4.48
CA VAL A 262 8.86 27.81 -3.62
C VAL A 262 9.06 27.18 -2.23
N ILE A 263 8.01 26.62 -1.62
CA ILE A 263 8.11 25.97 -0.30
C ILE A 263 9.00 24.71 -0.40
N LEU A 264 8.84 23.91 -1.47
CA LEU A 264 9.69 22.77 -1.76
C LEU A 264 11.17 23.15 -1.88
N GLU A 265 11.47 24.23 -2.60
CA GLU A 265 12.83 24.76 -2.71
C GLU A 265 13.39 25.20 -1.35
N ILE A 266 12.58 25.84 -0.50
CA ILE A 266 13.00 26.23 0.85
C ILE A 266 13.32 25.00 1.69
N ILE A 267 12.51 23.94 1.63
CA ILE A 267 12.76 22.68 2.34
C ILE A 267 14.08 22.05 1.84
N ARG A 268 14.28 21.98 0.52
CA ARG A 268 15.53 21.45 -0.06
C ARG A 268 16.75 22.26 0.35
N ASP A 269 16.67 23.58 0.31
CA ASP A 269 17.74 24.48 0.71
C ASP A 269 18.08 24.34 2.20
N PHE A 270 17.08 24.12 3.06
CA PHE A 270 17.29 23.84 4.48
C PHE A 270 18.13 22.57 4.67
N PHE A 271 17.76 21.46 4.02
CA PHE A 271 18.50 20.20 4.10
C PHE A 271 19.88 20.26 3.41
N ALA A 272 20.06 21.18 2.46
CA ALA A 272 21.37 21.50 1.87
C ALA A 272 22.28 22.34 2.81
N GLY A 273 21.80 22.73 3.99
CA GLY A 273 22.58 23.43 5.01
C GLY A 273 22.54 24.97 4.91
N LYS A 274 21.57 25.53 4.20
CA LYS A 274 21.38 26.99 4.12
C LYS A 274 20.89 27.54 5.45
N ALA A 275 21.35 28.75 5.79
CA ALA A 275 21.06 29.32 7.10
C ALA A 275 19.58 29.74 7.24
N PRO A 276 18.90 29.46 8.37
CA PRO A 276 17.47 29.77 8.58
C PRO A 276 17.05 31.20 8.21
N HIS A 277 17.86 32.20 8.58
CA HIS A 277 17.59 33.61 8.30
C HIS A 277 17.59 33.98 6.81
N GLU A 278 18.22 33.16 5.95
CA GLU A 278 18.16 33.34 4.50
C GLU A 278 16.87 32.78 3.93
N LEU A 279 16.43 31.64 4.45
CA LEU A 279 15.17 30.99 4.08
C LEU A 279 13.96 31.85 4.46
N GLU A 280 13.98 32.43 5.67
CA GLU A 280 12.96 33.39 6.12
C GLU A 280 12.81 34.58 5.15
N LYS A 281 13.91 35.07 4.57
CA LYS A 281 13.85 36.15 3.57
C LYS A 281 13.19 35.70 2.27
N VAL A 282 13.40 34.45 1.85
CA VAL A 282 12.73 33.87 0.68
C VAL A 282 11.22 33.79 0.94
N ILE A 283 10.80 33.31 2.11
CA ILE A 283 9.39 33.26 2.52
C ILE A 283 8.74 34.65 2.45
N GLN A 284 9.41 35.68 3.00
CA GLN A 284 8.88 37.05 2.98
C GLN A 284 8.76 37.62 1.56
N LYS A 285 9.73 37.33 0.70
CA LYS A 285 9.80 37.90 -0.65
C LYS A 285 8.87 37.19 -1.64
N GLU A 286 8.91 35.86 -1.66
CA GLU A 286 8.27 35.04 -2.71
C GLU A 286 6.89 34.53 -2.28
N LEU A 287 6.64 34.34 -0.98
CA LEU A 287 5.37 33.84 -0.44
C LEU A 287 4.55 34.94 0.26
N GLY A 288 5.03 36.19 0.25
CA GLY A 288 4.35 37.32 0.90
C GLY A 288 4.36 37.25 2.43
N GLY A 289 5.23 36.42 3.02
CA GLY A 289 5.38 36.28 4.46
C GLY A 289 4.36 35.37 5.14
N SER A 290 3.47 34.74 4.39
CA SER A 290 2.38 33.89 4.89
C SER A 290 2.35 32.54 4.18
N ILE A 291 2.16 31.46 4.93
CA ILE A 291 2.06 30.07 4.44
C ILE A 291 0.92 29.37 5.17
N SER A 292 0.06 28.67 4.43
CA SER A 292 -1.00 27.87 5.04
C SER A 292 -0.47 26.52 5.56
N PRO A 293 -1.10 25.92 6.58
CA PRO A 293 -0.81 24.57 7.03
C PRO A 293 -0.82 23.52 5.91
N ALA A 294 -1.83 23.59 5.05
CA ALA A 294 -2.02 22.67 3.93
C ALA A 294 -0.94 22.84 2.86
N GLU A 295 -0.46 24.07 2.62
CA GLU A 295 0.66 24.35 1.73
C GLU A 295 1.96 23.69 2.21
N PHE A 296 2.24 23.77 3.51
CA PHE A 296 3.40 23.12 4.10
C PHE A 296 3.30 21.58 4.01
N ALA A 297 2.15 21.02 4.38
CA ALA A 297 1.92 19.57 4.28
C ALA A 297 2.03 19.07 2.83
N LEU A 298 1.57 19.85 1.84
CA LEU A 298 1.65 19.49 0.43
C LEU A 298 3.08 19.54 -0.10
N ALA A 299 3.85 20.53 0.36
CA ALA A 299 5.26 20.59 0.07
C ALA A 299 6.00 19.40 0.70
N GLU A 300 5.74 19.08 1.98
CA GLU A 300 6.29 17.90 2.65
C GLU A 300 6.00 16.61 1.88
N GLN A 301 4.74 16.38 1.48
CA GLN A 301 4.34 15.22 0.67
C GLN A 301 5.10 15.11 -0.66
N LYS A 302 5.45 16.25 -1.28
CA LYS A 302 6.16 16.29 -2.56
C LYS A 302 7.68 16.16 -2.44
N VAL A 303 8.24 16.14 -1.22
CA VAL A 303 9.68 15.92 -1.02
C VAL A 303 10.04 14.49 -1.42
N GLN A 304 10.95 14.35 -2.37
CA GLN A 304 11.35 13.05 -2.89
C GLN A 304 12.38 12.38 -1.96
N GLU A 305 12.24 11.07 -1.74
CA GLU A 305 13.06 10.30 -0.79
C GLU A 305 14.57 10.33 -1.12
N HIS A 306 14.93 10.46 -2.41
CA HIS A 306 16.33 10.57 -2.82
C HIS A 306 16.94 11.96 -2.60
N GLU A 307 16.11 12.98 -2.34
CA GLU A 307 16.55 14.32 -1.97
C GLU A 307 16.71 14.43 -0.46
N VAL A 308 15.69 14.00 0.28
CA VAL A 308 15.66 13.99 1.75
C VAL A 308 14.97 12.71 2.21
N SER A 309 15.70 11.88 2.95
CA SER A 309 15.12 10.65 3.50
C SER A 309 14.13 10.94 4.63
N ASP A 310 13.15 10.07 4.83
CA ASP A 310 12.16 10.21 5.90
C ASP A 310 12.81 10.27 7.30
N LEU A 311 13.94 9.56 7.50
CA LEU A 311 14.70 9.63 8.75
C LEU A 311 15.32 11.02 8.96
N GLN A 312 15.98 11.57 7.93
CA GLN A 312 16.54 12.93 8.02
C GLN A 312 15.46 13.97 8.25
N PHE A 313 14.31 13.78 7.61
CA PHE A 313 13.17 14.67 7.77
C PHE A 313 12.65 14.64 9.20
N LYS A 314 12.41 13.44 9.75
CA LYS A 314 12.01 13.22 11.15
C LYS A 314 12.98 13.88 12.13
N GLU A 315 14.29 13.72 11.95
CA GLU A 315 15.30 14.25 12.88
C GLU A 315 15.40 15.79 12.88
N GLN A 316 15.03 16.45 11.78
CA GLN A 316 15.21 17.89 11.62
C GLN A 316 13.89 18.67 11.50
N ILE A 317 12.74 18.00 11.56
CA ILE A 317 11.43 18.66 11.40
C ILE A 317 11.21 19.78 12.40
N ASP A 318 11.68 19.64 13.64
CA ASP A 318 11.54 20.69 14.65
C ASP A 318 12.35 21.94 14.33
N GLU A 319 13.55 21.77 13.76
CA GLU A 319 14.37 22.90 13.30
C GLU A 319 13.81 23.52 12.02
N LEU A 320 13.30 22.70 11.10
CA LEU A 320 12.62 23.15 9.89
C LEU A 320 11.40 24.01 10.25
N LEU A 321 10.55 23.54 11.16
CA LEU A 321 9.35 24.25 11.58
C LEU A 321 9.67 25.61 12.23
N LYS A 322 10.84 25.80 12.84
CA LYS A 322 11.25 27.12 13.37
C LYS A 322 11.42 28.16 12.26
N VAL A 323 11.87 27.74 11.07
CA VAL A 323 11.99 28.61 9.89
C VAL A 323 10.62 29.12 9.45
N PHE A 324 9.60 28.26 9.51
CA PHE A 324 8.24 28.56 9.06
C PHE A 324 7.34 29.15 10.15
N ARG A 325 7.69 29.00 11.44
CA ARG A 325 6.86 29.34 12.61
C ARG A 325 6.31 30.77 12.57
N ALA A 326 7.09 31.75 12.13
CA ALA A 326 6.66 33.15 12.06
C ALA A 326 5.75 33.46 10.85
N SER A 327 5.73 32.58 9.86
CA SER A 327 5.01 32.74 8.60
C SER A 327 3.78 31.84 8.47
N PHE A 328 3.58 30.88 9.38
CA PHE A 328 2.32 30.13 9.40
C PHE A 328 1.14 31.05 9.67
N GLU A 329 0.11 30.89 8.85
CA GLU A 329 -1.17 31.56 9.04
C GLU A 329 -1.73 31.23 10.42
N LYS A 330 -2.29 32.26 11.08
CA LYS A 330 -2.99 32.07 12.34
C LYS A 330 -4.36 31.48 12.07
N VAL A 331 -4.38 30.18 11.76
CA VAL A 331 -5.63 29.41 11.66
C VAL A 331 -6.03 29.02 13.08
N GLU A 332 -7.09 29.65 13.59
CA GLU A 332 -7.74 29.19 14.81
C GLU A 332 -8.81 28.17 14.44
N VAL A 333 -8.56 26.91 14.79
CA VAL A 333 -9.58 25.86 14.71
C VAL A 333 -10.63 26.14 15.78
N GLY A 334 -11.74 26.76 15.36
CA GLY A 334 -12.83 27.20 16.25
C GLY A 334 -14.20 27.03 15.60
N GLY A 335 -15.24 27.06 16.41
CA GLY A 335 -16.62 26.91 15.93
C GLY A 335 -17.09 25.47 15.69
N LEU A 336 -16.28 24.47 16.04
CA LEU A 336 -16.67 23.06 15.97
C LEU A 336 -17.69 22.72 17.07
N GLU A 337 -18.69 21.91 16.71
CA GLU A 337 -19.70 21.44 17.65
C GLU A 337 -19.12 20.43 18.66
N LYS A 338 -19.78 20.32 19.81
CA LYS A 338 -19.37 19.35 20.84
C LYS A 338 -19.47 17.93 20.29
N GLY A 339 -18.40 17.17 20.46
CA GLY A 339 -18.33 15.78 20.01
C GLY A 339 -17.79 15.60 18.59
N HIS A 340 -17.51 16.68 17.86
CA HIS A 340 -16.71 16.61 16.64
C HIS A 340 -15.33 16.00 16.97
N PRO A 341 -14.76 15.10 16.13
CA PRO A 341 -13.48 14.45 16.42
C PRO A 341 -12.33 15.43 16.71
N VAL A 342 -12.14 16.45 15.86
CA VAL A 342 -11.12 17.51 16.09
C VAL A 342 -11.36 18.29 17.39
N GLU A 343 -12.61 18.60 17.76
CA GLU A 343 -12.91 19.26 19.05
C GLU A 343 -12.50 18.38 20.24
N THR A 344 -12.71 17.06 20.10
CA THR A 344 -12.31 16.06 21.08
C THR A 344 -10.80 16.02 21.23
N PHE A 345 -10.04 15.93 20.14
CA PHE A 345 -8.57 15.98 20.17
C PHE A 345 -8.03 17.27 20.80
N ILE A 346 -8.60 18.43 20.46
CA ILE A 346 -8.22 19.72 21.07
C ILE A 346 -8.47 19.72 22.58
N ARG A 347 -9.55 19.10 23.04
CA ARG A 347 -9.84 18.99 24.48
C ARG A 347 -8.86 18.06 25.19
N GLU A 348 -8.45 16.97 24.55
CA GLU A 348 -7.41 16.09 25.07
C GLU A 348 -6.07 16.82 25.17
N ASN A 349 -5.67 17.59 24.15
CA ASN A 349 -4.44 18.38 24.17
C ASN A 349 -4.42 19.38 25.34
N LYS A 350 -5.54 20.05 25.60
CA LYS A 350 -5.69 20.93 26.77
C LYS A 350 -5.56 20.17 28.09
N ALA A 351 -6.13 18.97 28.19
CA ALA A 351 -6.02 18.13 29.39
C ALA A 351 -4.59 17.61 29.59
N ILE A 352 -3.88 17.27 28.52
CA ILE A 352 -2.47 16.86 28.53
C ILE A 352 -1.61 18.03 29.01
N GLN A 353 -1.77 19.23 28.43
CA GLN A 353 -1.03 20.43 28.84
C GLN A 353 -1.23 20.77 30.32
N GLU A 354 -2.47 20.66 30.82
CA GLU A 354 -2.78 20.86 32.24
C GLU A 354 -2.06 19.83 33.12
N LEU A 355 -2.09 18.55 32.74
CA LEU A 355 -1.37 17.49 33.43
C LEU A 355 0.14 17.76 33.47
N LEU A 356 0.75 18.13 32.34
CA LEU A 356 2.18 18.46 32.29
C LEU A 356 2.53 19.64 33.19
N ARG A 357 1.66 20.66 33.25
CA ARG A 357 1.83 21.80 34.17
C ARG A 357 1.79 21.35 35.63
N GLU A 358 0.79 20.56 36.02
CA GLU A 358 0.68 20.02 37.38
C GLU A 358 1.94 19.22 37.77
N VAL A 359 2.44 18.38 36.86
CA VAL A 359 3.63 17.56 37.09
C VAL A 359 4.90 18.43 37.19
N ARG A 360 5.07 19.45 36.35
CA ARG A 360 6.19 20.41 36.45
C ARG A 360 6.15 21.19 37.77
N GLU A 361 4.97 21.63 38.20
CA GLU A 361 4.81 22.33 39.49
C GLU A 361 5.23 21.44 40.66
N GLU A 362 4.81 20.18 40.67
CA GLU A 362 5.22 19.24 41.72
C GLU A 362 6.70 18.88 41.62
N ASN A 363 7.28 18.77 40.41
CA ASN A 363 8.72 18.58 40.22
C ASN A 363 9.53 19.74 40.85
N SER A 364 9.07 20.98 40.71
CA SER A 364 9.75 22.17 41.27
C SER A 364 9.83 22.18 42.80
N ARG A 365 8.90 21.45 43.45
CA ARG A 365 8.82 21.30 44.92
C ARG A 365 9.33 19.95 45.38
N ALA A 366 9.74 19.07 44.47
CA ALA A 366 10.10 17.70 44.77
C ALA A 366 11.45 17.63 45.48
N ASN A 367 11.56 16.67 46.39
CA ASN A 367 12.82 16.31 47.03
C ASN A 367 13.09 14.83 46.72
N SER A 368 14.18 14.55 46.02
CA SER A 368 14.56 13.18 45.62
C SER A 368 14.77 12.24 46.81
N THR A 369 14.99 12.75 48.01
CA THR A 369 15.13 11.96 49.23
C THR A 369 13.79 11.58 49.91
N MET A 370 12.68 12.25 49.55
CA MET A 370 11.33 11.96 50.05
C MET A 370 10.28 12.19 48.94
N PRO A 371 10.28 11.37 47.88
CA PRO A 371 9.34 11.51 46.77
C PRO A 371 7.91 11.14 47.21
N LYS A 372 6.92 11.86 46.68
CA LYS A 372 5.50 11.46 46.77
C LYS A 372 5.23 10.32 45.80
N GLU A 373 5.72 9.11 46.07
CA GLU A 373 5.67 7.96 45.15
C GLU A 373 4.30 7.77 44.50
N LYS A 374 3.23 7.76 45.30
CA LYS A 374 1.85 7.62 44.81
C LYS A 374 1.40 8.72 43.85
N PHE A 375 1.90 9.95 44.01
CA PHE A 375 1.60 11.03 43.06
C PHE A 375 2.25 10.74 41.71
N TRP A 376 3.53 10.35 41.71
CA TRP A 376 4.29 10.07 40.48
C TRP A 376 3.76 8.83 39.76
N GLU A 377 3.36 7.78 40.48
CA GLU A 377 2.69 6.62 39.90
C GLU A 377 1.40 7.02 39.15
N VAL A 378 0.53 7.80 39.79
CA VAL A 378 -0.73 8.26 39.18
C VAL A 378 -0.47 9.24 38.03
N ALA A 379 0.51 10.13 38.17
CA ALA A 379 0.87 11.07 37.11
C ALA A 379 1.35 10.34 35.85
N TYR A 380 2.23 9.34 36.00
CA TYR A 380 2.75 8.57 34.86
C TYR A 380 1.76 7.55 34.31
N GLU A 381 0.82 7.05 35.12
CA GLU A 381 -0.34 6.31 34.63
C GLU A 381 -1.21 7.19 33.71
N LYS A 382 -1.48 8.44 34.11
CA LYS A 382 -2.20 9.41 33.30
C LYS A 382 -1.44 9.80 32.03
N ILE A 383 -0.14 10.08 32.12
CA ILE A 383 0.72 10.35 30.95
C ILE A 383 0.71 9.15 29.99
N GLY A 384 0.67 7.92 30.52
CA GLY A 384 0.53 6.70 29.71
C GLY A 384 -0.74 6.66 28.86
N GLN A 385 -1.82 7.35 29.26
CA GLN A 385 -3.06 7.44 28.48
C GLN A 385 -2.90 8.25 27.20
N ILE A 386 -1.82 9.02 27.02
CA ILE A 386 -1.51 9.72 25.75
C ILE A 386 -1.43 8.72 24.58
N ASN A 387 -1.07 7.46 24.85
CA ASN A 387 -1.12 6.42 23.83
C ASN A 387 -2.53 6.24 23.22
N LEU A 388 -3.62 6.44 23.99
CA LEU A 388 -4.98 6.37 23.46
C LEU A 388 -5.25 7.50 22.45
N HIS A 389 -4.73 8.70 22.71
CA HIS A 389 -4.82 9.85 21.80
C HIS A 389 -4.12 9.53 20.46
N TYR A 390 -2.89 9.00 20.51
CA TYR A 390 -2.14 8.65 19.31
C TYR A 390 -2.76 7.48 18.56
N VAL A 391 -3.11 6.39 19.24
CA VAL A 391 -3.74 5.21 18.60
C VAL A 391 -5.05 5.61 17.92
N ARG A 392 -5.85 6.49 18.53
CA ARG A 392 -7.09 6.97 17.89
C ARG A 392 -6.80 7.78 16.64
N LYS A 393 -5.83 8.70 16.69
CA LYS A 393 -5.42 9.47 15.52
C LYS A 393 -4.86 8.57 14.39
N GLU A 394 -4.00 7.63 14.74
CA GLU A 394 -3.34 6.69 13.82
C GLU A 394 -4.32 5.75 13.13
N ASN A 395 -5.35 5.27 13.84
CA ASN A 395 -6.25 4.25 13.31
C ASN A 395 -7.59 4.81 12.81
N GLN A 396 -8.01 5.99 13.28
CA GLN A 396 -9.29 6.59 12.92
C GLN A 396 -9.16 7.83 12.04
N LEU A 397 -8.05 8.58 12.09
CA LEU A 397 -7.89 9.79 11.27
C LEU A 397 -6.94 9.58 10.10
N PHE A 398 -5.74 9.03 10.34
CA PHE A 398 -4.71 8.90 9.30
C PHE A 398 -5.18 8.14 8.06
N PRO A 399 -5.92 7.01 8.14
CA PRO A 399 -6.37 6.30 6.94
C PRO A 399 -7.20 7.18 5.98
N TYR A 400 -8.05 8.06 6.53
CA TYR A 400 -8.84 9.00 5.74
C TYR A 400 -7.99 10.11 5.12
N LEU A 401 -6.95 10.58 5.82
CA LEU A 401 -6.02 11.59 5.29
C LEU A 401 -5.08 10.99 4.24
N GLU A 402 -4.58 9.78 4.46
CA GLU A 402 -3.80 8.99 3.50
C GLU A 402 -4.64 8.72 2.23
N ASP A 403 -5.95 8.49 2.37
CA ASP A 403 -6.90 8.45 1.26
C ASP A 403 -6.98 9.75 0.43
N LYS A 404 -6.52 10.88 1.00
CA LYS A 404 -6.36 12.17 0.30
C LYS A 404 -4.91 12.50 -0.06
N GLY A 405 -3.95 11.59 0.13
CA GLY A 405 -2.54 11.81 -0.22
C GLY A 405 -1.69 12.47 0.88
N PHE A 406 -2.07 12.32 2.15
CA PHE A 406 -1.34 12.81 3.32
C PHE A 406 -0.36 11.75 3.90
N ASP A 407 0.25 10.92 3.07
CA ASP A 407 1.01 9.74 3.50
C ASP A 407 2.32 10.07 4.25
N LYS A 408 3.12 11.00 3.71
CA LYS A 408 4.42 11.36 4.30
C LYS A 408 4.25 12.12 5.63
N PRO A 409 3.38 13.15 5.73
CA PRO A 409 3.14 13.81 7.01
C PRO A 409 2.60 12.87 8.09
N SER A 410 1.69 11.94 7.75
CA SER A 410 1.17 10.94 8.71
C SER A 410 2.26 9.95 9.14
N THR A 411 3.11 9.48 8.22
CA THR A 411 4.24 8.60 8.51
C THR A 411 5.27 9.25 9.44
N VAL A 412 5.67 10.49 9.15
CA VAL A 412 6.60 11.26 10.00
C VAL A 412 6.01 11.45 11.40
N MET A 413 4.71 11.80 11.47
CA MET A 413 4.03 11.99 12.75
C MET A 413 3.95 10.70 13.57
N TRP A 414 3.67 9.56 12.94
CA TRP A 414 3.70 8.25 13.61
C TRP A 414 5.07 7.95 14.21
N ALA A 415 6.14 8.15 13.44
CA ALA A 415 7.50 7.91 13.91
C ALA A 415 7.86 8.79 15.13
N LEU A 416 7.33 10.01 15.20
CA LEU A 416 7.47 10.89 16.37
C LEU A 416 6.61 10.41 17.56
N HIS A 417 5.41 9.87 17.34
CA HIS A 417 4.64 9.24 18.41
C HIS A 417 5.41 8.08 19.04
N ASP A 418 6.09 7.26 18.23
CA ASP A 418 6.89 6.15 18.72
C ASP A 418 8.05 6.60 19.60
N ASP A 419 8.68 7.73 19.30
CA ASP A 419 9.70 8.34 20.17
C ASP A 419 9.09 8.78 21.50
N VAL A 420 7.91 9.43 21.46
CA VAL A 420 7.19 9.83 22.68
C VAL A 420 6.78 8.59 23.50
N ARG A 421 6.29 7.52 22.87
CA ARG A 421 5.94 6.25 23.54
C ARG A 421 7.16 5.64 24.23
N GLN A 422 8.32 5.66 23.59
CA GLN A 422 9.58 5.18 24.17
C GLN A 422 9.99 6.02 25.39
N LEU A 423 9.89 7.35 25.31
CA LEU A 423 10.15 8.24 26.45
C LEU A 423 9.15 7.98 27.60
N ILE A 424 7.85 7.87 27.32
CA ILE A 424 6.82 7.55 28.33
C ILE A 424 7.17 6.22 29.02
N LYS A 425 7.54 5.20 28.26
CA LYS A 425 7.92 3.89 28.81
C LYS A 425 9.14 4.01 29.71
N TYR A 426 10.21 4.65 29.25
CA TYR A 426 11.44 4.85 30.01
C TYR A 426 11.18 5.59 31.33
N TYR A 427 10.45 6.70 31.32
CA TYR A 427 10.13 7.43 32.55
C TYR A 427 9.16 6.69 33.47
N SER A 428 8.22 5.92 32.92
CA SER A 428 7.35 5.04 33.71
C SER A 428 8.15 3.93 34.42
N GLU A 429 9.21 3.42 33.80
CA GLU A 429 10.14 2.46 34.42
C GLU A 429 11.00 3.12 35.52
N LEU A 430 11.42 4.37 35.36
CA LEU A 430 12.08 5.14 36.41
C LEU A 430 11.19 5.32 37.65
N VAL A 431 9.90 5.64 37.45
CA VAL A 431 8.94 5.72 38.58
C VAL A 431 8.81 4.38 39.29
N LYS A 432 8.70 3.27 38.55
CA LYS A 432 8.57 1.91 39.13
C LYS A 432 9.82 1.43 39.87
N SER A 433 11.00 1.83 39.40
CA SER A 433 12.29 1.48 39.99
C SER A 433 12.77 2.47 41.06
N ALA A 434 11.95 3.46 41.40
CA ALA A 434 12.27 4.55 42.31
C ALA A 434 13.50 5.39 41.91
N GLY A 435 13.77 5.50 40.60
CA GLY A 435 14.83 6.32 40.00
C GLY A 435 14.50 7.82 39.95
N PHE A 436 14.06 8.41 41.06
CA PHE A 436 13.50 9.77 41.09
C PHE A 436 14.51 10.89 40.79
N GLU A 437 15.79 10.70 41.10
CA GLU A 437 16.83 11.69 40.78
C GLU A 437 16.99 11.90 39.26
N GLU A 438 17.02 10.80 38.51
CA GLU A 438 17.09 10.80 37.05
C GLU A 438 15.78 11.30 36.42
N LEU A 439 14.64 10.88 36.99
CA LEU A 439 13.32 11.36 36.60
C LEU A 439 13.25 12.89 36.67
N PHE A 440 13.59 13.48 37.82
CA PHE A 440 13.45 14.91 38.05
C PHE A 440 14.39 15.77 37.22
N SER A 441 15.57 15.23 36.89
CA SER A 441 16.58 15.94 36.10
C SER A 441 16.36 15.85 34.59
N THR A 442 15.63 14.85 34.10
CA THR A 442 15.54 14.60 32.64
C THR A 442 14.12 14.59 32.06
N GLN A 443 13.05 14.44 32.86
CA GLN A 443 11.66 14.32 32.36
C GLN A 443 11.17 15.48 31.48
N GLU A 444 11.83 16.65 31.54
CA GLU A 444 11.52 17.78 30.65
C GLU A 444 11.69 17.42 29.16
N MET A 445 12.55 16.45 28.83
CA MET A 445 12.69 15.93 27.47
C MET A 445 11.38 15.31 26.96
N LEU A 446 10.68 14.55 27.81
CA LEU A 446 9.36 14.00 27.47
C LEU A 446 8.32 15.10 27.32
N PHE A 447 8.33 16.10 28.21
CA PHE A 447 7.35 17.17 28.18
C PHE A 447 7.49 18.03 26.93
N SER A 448 8.72 18.39 26.55
CA SER A 448 9.00 19.09 25.30
C SER A 448 8.49 18.28 24.10
N ALA A 449 8.80 16.97 24.03
CA ALA A 449 8.37 16.13 22.93
C ALA A 449 6.84 16.03 22.80
N ILE A 450 6.11 15.96 23.91
CA ILE A 450 4.63 15.99 23.92
C ILE A 450 4.12 17.36 23.47
N GLU A 451 4.68 18.46 23.98
CA GLU A 451 4.26 19.82 23.61
C GLU A 451 4.55 20.14 22.14
N ASP A 452 5.68 19.67 21.62
CA ASP A 452 6.06 19.80 20.22
C ASP A 452 5.11 18.98 19.31
N MET A 453 4.57 17.85 19.80
CA MET A 453 3.54 17.10 19.10
C MET A 453 2.20 17.84 19.07
N ILE A 454 1.75 18.34 20.23
CA ILE A 454 0.53 19.17 20.35
C ILE A 454 0.61 20.39 19.43
N TYR A 455 1.79 21.02 19.33
CA TYR A 455 2.01 22.14 18.42
C TYR A 455 1.81 21.73 16.95
N LYS A 456 2.40 20.60 16.50
CA LYS A 456 2.23 20.11 15.12
C LYS A 456 0.78 19.75 14.84
N GLU A 457 0.10 19.15 15.80
CA GLU A 457 -1.31 18.83 15.71
C GLU A 457 -2.17 20.08 15.51
N GLU A 458 -2.04 21.07 16.40
CA GLU A 458 -2.87 22.28 16.38
C GLU A 458 -2.56 23.22 15.22
N LYS A 459 -1.31 23.25 14.76
CA LYS A 459 -0.87 24.20 13.72
C LYS A 459 -0.85 23.61 12.32
N ILE A 460 -0.73 22.30 12.19
CA ILE A 460 -0.59 21.65 10.88
C ILE A 460 -1.71 20.64 10.68
N LEU A 461 -1.81 19.65 11.55
CA LEU A 461 -2.70 18.51 11.31
C LEU A 461 -4.18 18.91 11.31
N TRP A 462 -4.67 19.60 12.35
CA TRP A 462 -6.10 19.91 12.46
C TRP A 462 -6.59 20.86 11.36
N PRO A 463 -5.89 21.97 11.06
CA PRO A 463 -6.28 22.82 9.92
C PRO A 463 -6.30 22.05 8.60
N THR A 464 -5.24 21.28 8.32
CA THR A 464 -5.15 20.52 7.06
C THR A 464 -6.22 19.43 6.98
N SER A 465 -6.51 18.75 8.09
CA SER A 465 -7.55 17.71 8.12
C SER A 465 -8.94 18.28 7.83
N LEU A 466 -9.24 19.47 8.35
CA LEU A 466 -10.52 20.14 8.13
C LEU A 466 -10.69 20.64 6.69
N GLU A 467 -9.59 20.92 5.99
CA GLU A 467 -9.61 21.26 4.57
C GLU A 467 -9.75 20.03 3.67
N LEU A 468 -9.16 18.88 4.06
CA LEU A 468 -9.13 17.66 3.25
C LEU A 468 -10.37 16.77 3.39
N LEU A 469 -10.98 16.74 4.57
CA LEU A 469 -12.04 15.78 4.91
C LEU A 469 -13.42 16.42 4.87
N SER A 470 -14.36 15.69 4.28
CA SER A 470 -15.79 16.02 4.23
C SER A 470 -16.48 15.76 5.58
N GLU A 471 -17.67 16.34 5.77
CA GLU A 471 -18.48 16.10 6.97
C GLU A 471 -18.87 14.62 7.12
N GLU A 472 -19.16 13.93 6.01
CA GLU A 472 -19.46 12.49 6.00
C GLU A 472 -18.28 11.66 6.52
N GLU A 473 -17.07 11.97 6.09
CA GLU A 473 -15.85 11.30 6.56
C GLU A 473 -15.66 11.55 8.07
N TRP A 474 -15.86 12.79 8.55
CA TRP A 474 -15.82 13.08 9.99
C TRP A 474 -16.86 12.31 10.81
N VAL A 475 -18.04 12.05 10.26
CA VAL A 475 -19.07 11.21 10.90
C VAL A 475 -18.61 9.76 11.01
N GLU A 476 -17.99 9.20 9.97
CA GLU A 476 -17.45 7.84 10.02
C GLU A 476 -16.28 7.73 11.00
N ILE A 477 -15.36 8.71 11.00
CA ILE A 477 -14.27 8.81 11.99
C ILE A 477 -14.86 8.78 13.41
N ARG A 478 -15.87 9.62 13.69
CA ARG A 478 -16.49 9.70 15.01
C ARG A 478 -17.11 8.37 15.45
N LYS A 479 -17.68 7.57 14.54
CA LYS A 479 -18.25 6.25 14.88
C LYS A 479 -17.18 5.27 15.37
N GLY A 480 -15.98 5.29 14.77
CA GLY A 480 -14.88 4.40 15.12
C GLY A 480 -14.13 4.76 16.40
N GLU A 481 -14.23 6.01 16.87
CA GLU A 481 -13.52 6.47 18.09
C GLU A 481 -13.90 5.70 19.38
N ASP A 482 -15.11 5.15 19.44
CA ASP A 482 -15.65 4.47 20.62
C ASP A 482 -14.91 3.15 20.94
N GLU A 483 -14.24 2.53 19.97
CA GLU A 483 -13.50 1.26 20.15
C GLU A 483 -12.17 1.43 20.90
N ILE A 484 -11.56 2.63 20.80
CA ILE A 484 -10.23 2.92 21.35
C ILE A 484 -10.36 3.65 22.69
N GLY A 485 -11.23 4.66 22.76
CA GLY A 485 -11.43 5.48 23.95
C GLY A 485 -10.71 6.84 23.91
N TRP A 486 -10.68 7.52 25.06
CA TRP A 486 -10.26 8.92 25.18
C TRP A 486 -9.20 9.14 26.26
N CYS A 487 -8.28 10.03 25.96
CA CYS A 487 -7.15 10.41 26.81
C CYS A 487 -7.58 11.51 27.79
N LEU A 488 -7.55 11.23 29.10
CA LEU A 488 -7.76 12.20 30.18
C LEU A 488 -9.12 12.94 30.19
N ILE A 489 -10.03 12.63 29.27
CA ILE A 489 -11.37 13.23 29.18
C ILE A 489 -12.45 12.14 29.20
N PRO A 490 -13.68 12.46 29.64
CA PRO A 490 -14.80 11.54 29.51
C PRO A 490 -15.22 11.40 28.05
N LYS A 491 -15.92 10.30 27.75
CA LYS A 491 -16.54 10.03 26.44
C LYS A 491 -17.28 11.28 25.93
N PRO A 492 -16.91 11.84 24.76
CA PRO A 492 -17.60 12.96 24.15
C PRO A 492 -19.01 12.52 23.70
N PRO A 493 -19.96 13.46 23.59
CA PRO A 493 -21.28 13.15 23.02
C PRO A 493 -21.13 12.59 21.59
N MET A 494 -22.12 11.83 21.14
CA MET A 494 -22.19 11.46 19.72
C MET A 494 -22.40 12.72 18.90
N TRP A 495 -21.66 12.84 17.80
CA TRP A 495 -21.78 13.93 16.84
C TRP A 495 -22.09 13.34 15.48
N ASN A 496 -23.18 13.81 14.88
CA ASN A 496 -23.57 13.50 13.51
C ASN A 496 -24.51 14.62 13.01
N PRO A 497 -24.00 15.62 12.28
CA PRO A 497 -24.80 16.74 11.79
C PRO A 497 -25.77 16.32 10.66
N LEU A 498 -25.49 15.18 10.01
CA LEU A 498 -26.28 14.61 8.92
C LEU A 498 -27.43 13.72 9.43
N TRP A 499 -27.50 13.47 10.74
CA TRP A 499 -28.56 12.67 11.34
C TRP A 499 -29.81 13.53 11.57
N THR A 500 -30.88 13.19 10.86
CA THR A 500 -32.22 13.72 11.12
C THR A 500 -33.05 12.69 11.88
N HIS A 501 -33.66 13.11 12.99
CA HIS A 501 -34.54 12.23 13.76
C HIS A 501 -35.73 11.79 12.88
N PRO A 502 -36.12 10.50 12.85
CA PRO A 502 -37.19 10.01 11.98
C PRO A 502 -38.59 10.62 12.24
N SER A 503 -38.74 11.41 13.30
CA SER A 503 -39.96 12.18 13.58
C SER A 503 -40.04 13.53 12.88
N THR A 504 -38.97 13.99 12.23
CA THR A 504 -38.90 15.28 11.52
C THR A 504 -38.69 15.13 10.00
N ALA A 505 -38.52 13.90 9.50
CA ALA A 505 -38.43 13.64 8.07
C ALA A 505 -39.83 13.56 7.43
N ALA A 506 -40.09 14.41 6.43
CA ALA A 506 -41.24 14.27 5.54
C ALA A 506 -41.05 13.01 4.66
N PRO A 507 -42.14 12.31 4.28
CA PRO A 507 -42.03 11.06 3.53
C PRO A 507 -41.79 11.33 2.05
N GLU A 508 -40.52 11.35 1.64
CA GLU A 508 -39.95 11.21 0.28
C GLU A 508 -38.50 11.71 0.39
N SER A 509 -37.43 10.97 0.12
CA SER A 509 -37.14 10.13 -1.04
C SER A 509 -35.97 9.20 -0.70
N MET A 510 -36.11 7.89 -0.93
CA MET A 510 -34.94 7.00 -1.03
C MET A 510 -34.12 7.36 -2.29
N PRO A 511 -32.78 7.27 -2.26
CA PRO A 511 -31.97 7.47 -3.46
C PRO A 511 -32.26 6.34 -4.47
N PRO A 512 -32.15 6.63 -5.79
CA PRO A 512 -32.45 5.67 -6.83
C PRO A 512 -31.42 4.54 -6.88
N GLU A 513 -31.92 3.31 -7.05
CA GLU A 513 -31.14 2.13 -7.43
C GLU A 513 -30.40 2.41 -8.75
N SER A 514 -29.07 2.44 -8.70
CA SER A 514 -28.23 2.34 -9.91
C SER A 514 -27.82 0.89 -10.13
N ASP A 515 -28.18 0.38 -11.31
CA ASP A 515 -27.80 -0.92 -11.87
C ASP A 515 -26.37 -1.36 -11.53
N LEU A 516 -26.25 -2.46 -10.78
CA LEU A 516 -25.01 -3.23 -10.64
C LEU A 516 -25.33 -4.72 -10.84
N SER A 517 -25.12 -5.19 -12.06
CA SER A 517 -25.12 -6.60 -12.40
C SER A 517 -23.87 -7.29 -11.83
N GLY A 518 -24.03 -8.11 -10.81
CA GLY A 518 -22.99 -9.04 -10.33
C GLY A 518 -22.91 -9.18 -8.81
N THR A 519 -23.90 -9.81 -8.18
CA THR A 519 -23.97 -10.22 -6.76
C THR A 519 -23.66 -9.12 -5.73
N ALA A 520 -24.70 -8.33 -5.38
CA ALA A 520 -24.65 -7.38 -4.27
C ALA A 520 -24.22 -8.05 -2.96
N GLY A 521 -23.25 -7.44 -2.27
CA GLY A 521 -22.85 -7.85 -0.94
C GLY A 521 -23.97 -7.63 0.09
N ILE A 522 -23.97 -8.44 1.14
CA ILE A 522 -24.84 -8.26 2.30
C ILE A 522 -24.14 -7.26 3.23
N ASN A 523 -24.79 -6.11 3.45
CA ASN A 523 -24.36 -5.16 4.48
C ASN A 523 -24.65 -5.75 5.86
N LEU A 524 -23.61 -5.92 6.67
CA LEU A 524 -23.70 -6.29 8.07
C LEU A 524 -23.68 -5.02 8.93
N GLU A 525 -23.81 -5.17 10.25
CA GLU A 525 -23.66 -4.06 11.21
C GLU A 525 -22.32 -3.32 11.02
N ILE A 526 -21.27 -4.07 10.67
CA ILE A 526 -19.96 -3.55 10.28
C ILE A 526 -19.50 -4.30 9.02
N GLY A 527 -19.28 -3.57 7.93
CA GLY A 527 -18.75 -4.08 6.66
C GLY A 527 -19.80 -4.66 5.70
N CYS A 528 -19.33 -4.96 4.48
CA CYS A 528 -20.13 -5.56 3.41
C CYS A 528 -19.42 -6.82 2.91
N ILE A 529 -20.10 -7.96 2.91
CA ILE A 529 -19.54 -9.24 2.44
C ILE A 529 -20.54 -9.97 1.55
N SER A 530 -20.05 -10.61 0.50
CA SER A 530 -20.92 -11.37 -0.40
C SER A 530 -21.46 -12.64 0.30
N PRO A 531 -22.63 -13.15 -0.14
CA PRO A 531 -23.14 -14.45 0.33
C PRO A 531 -22.11 -15.59 0.17
N GLU A 532 -21.27 -15.53 -0.87
CA GLU A 532 -20.20 -16.50 -1.10
C GLU A 532 -19.08 -16.38 -0.07
N GLN A 533 -18.64 -15.15 0.25
CA GLN A 533 -17.66 -14.90 1.31
C GLN A 533 -18.17 -15.35 2.67
N ILE A 534 -19.45 -15.13 3.00
CA ILE A 534 -20.08 -15.65 4.21
C ILE A 534 -19.94 -17.17 4.28
N ASN A 535 -20.26 -17.87 3.19
CA ASN A 535 -20.14 -19.32 3.14
C ASN A 535 -18.70 -19.80 3.28
N LEU A 536 -17.73 -19.10 2.67
CA LEU A 536 -16.30 -19.43 2.79
C LEU A 536 -15.80 -19.23 4.22
N ILE A 537 -16.10 -18.09 4.86
CA ILE A 537 -15.73 -17.81 6.25
C ILE A 537 -16.22 -18.95 7.15
N PHE A 538 -17.52 -19.25 7.11
CA PHE A 538 -18.10 -20.30 7.95
C PHE A 538 -17.53 -21.70 7.65
N SER A 539 -17.10 -21.98 6.41
CA SER A 539 -16.50 -23.27 6.04
C SER A 539 -15.06 -23.44 6.57
N HIS A 540 -14.35 -22.34 6.89
CA HIS A 540 -12.97 -22.37 7.37
C HIS A 540 -12.82 -22.12 8.88
N LEU A 541 -13.91 -21.80 9.60
CA LEU A 541 -13.85 -21.67 11.05
C LEU A 541 -13.40 -22.99 11.70
N PRO A 542 -12.54 -22.97 12.73
CA PRO A 542 -12.04 -24.17 13.41
C PRO A 542 -13.08 -24.79 14.36
N PHE A 543 -14.35 -24.40 14.25
CA PHE A 543 -15.45 -24.83 15.10
C PHE A 543 -16.76 -24.96 14.33
N ASP A 544 -17.63 -25.83 14.84
CA ASP A 544 -18.95 -26.08 14.29
C ASP A 544 -19.93 -25.03 14.80
N VAL A 545 -20.74 -24.48 13.90
CA VAL A 545 -21.84 -23.56 14.19
C VAL A 545 -23.16 -24.19 13.75
N THR A 546 -24.19 -24.05 14.58
CA THR A 546 -25.59 -24.30 14.22
C THR A 546 -26.44 -23.13 14.71
N TYR A 547 -27.31 -22.59 13.85
CA TYR A 547 -28.28 -21.56 14.23
C TYR A 547 -29.71 -22.10 14.16
N VAL A 548 -30.44 -21.85 15.25
CA VAL A 548 -31.86 -22.17 15.42
C VAL A 548 -32.61 -20.86 15.61
N ASP A 549 -33.66 -20.62 14.85
CA ASP A 549 -34.39 -19.35 14.88
C ASP A 549 -35.39 -19.24 16.06
N GLU A 550 -36.11 -18.10 16.13
CA GLU A 550 -37.16 -17.84 17.10
C GLU A 550 -38.34 -18.85 17.05
N ASN A 551 -38.47 -19.62 15.98
CA ASN A 551 -39.48 -20.67 15.82
C ASN A 551 -38.97 -22.06 16.23
N ASN A 552 -37.77 -22.14 16.80
CA ASN A 552 -37.08 -23.37 17.17
C ASN A 552 -36.74 -24.26 15.95
N GLU A 553 -36.64 -23.68 14.75
CA GLU A 553 -36.24 -24.39 13.53
C GLU A 553 -34.77 -24.18 13.21
N VAL A 554 -34.08 -25.25 12.82
CA VAL A 554 -32.67 -25.15 12.39
C VAL A 554 -32.63 -24.38 11.05
N ARG A 555 -31.98 -23.22 11.02
CA ARG A 555 -31.87 -22.39 9.80
C ARG A 555 -30.52 -22.49 9.12
N PHE A 556 -29.47 -22.76 9.89
CA PHE A 556 -28.12 -22.76 9.35
C PHE A 556 -27.22 -23.71 10.12
N TYR A 557 -26.26 -24.30 9.42
CA TYR A 557 -25.09 -24.94 9.99
C TYR A 557 -23.92 -24.78 9.01
N ASN A 558 -22.70 -24.60 9.50
CA ASN A 558 -21.52 -24.51 8.64
C ASN A 558 -21.01 -25.89 8.18
N LYS A 559 -20.46 -25.97 6.97
CA LYS A 559 -19.90 -27.19 6.39
C LYS A 559 -18.36 -27.16 6.43
N GLY A 560 -17.79 -27.33 7.61
CA GLY A 560 -16.33 -27.48 7.77
C GLY A 560 -15.82 -28.87 7.44
N GLU A 561 -14.60 -28.96 6.90
CA GLU A 561 -13.87 -30.23 6.76
C GLU A 561 -13.52 -30.76 8.16
N GLY A 562 -14.24 -31.77 8.65
CA GLY A 562 -13.98 -32.38 9.96
C GLY A 562 -14.95 -32.04 11.09
N ARG A 563 -16.18 -31.58 10.74
CA ARG A 563 -17.30 -31.34 11.69
C ARG A 563 -17.42 -32.45 12.75
N ILE A 564 -17.48 -32.08 14.03
CA ILE A 564 -17.51 -33.01 15.18
C ILE A 564 -18.83 -33.78 15.20
N PHE A 565 -19.95 -33.07 14.97
CA PHE A 565 -21.28 -33.67 14.90
C PHE A 565 -21.81 -33.59 13.48
N PRO A 566 -21.88 -34.72 12.74
CA PRO A 566 -22.33 -34.70 11.35
C PRO A 566 -23.79 -34.21 11.24
N ARG A 567 -24.06 -33.43 10.20
CA ARG A 567 -25.39 -32.90 9.86
C ARG A 567 -25.73 -33.28 8.43
N SER A 568 -26.99 -33.66 8.20
CA SER A 568 -27.54 -33.88 6.86
C SER A 568 -28.31 -32.65 6.39
N PRO A 569 -28.34 -32.32 5.09
CA PRO A 569 -29.13 -31.20 4.58
C PRO A 569 -30.60 -31.20 5.01
N GLY A 570 -31.21 -32.39 5.18
CA GLY A 570 -32.60 -32.53 5.65
C GLY A 570 -32.88 -32.08 7.09
N ILE A 571 -31.89 -31.52 7.81
CA ILE A 571 -32.11 -30.91 9.13
C ILE A 571 -32.58 -29.44 9.03
N ILE A 572 -32.32 -28.77 7.91
CA ILE A 572 -32.76 -27.38 7.72
C ILE A 572 -34.29 -27.32 7.70
N GLY A 573 -34.87 -26.42 8.50
CA GLY A 573 -36.32 -26.30 8.72
C GLY A 573 -36.90 -27.31 9.72
N ARG A 574 -36.09 -28.21 10.29
CA ARG A 574 -36.56 -29.17 11.30
C ARG A 574 -36.56 -28.54 12.69
N GLN A 575 -37.57 -28.82 13.51
CA GLN A 575 -37.57 -28.36 14.91
C GLN A 575 -36.45 -29.00 15.74
N VAL A 576 -35.77 -28.18 16.55
CA VAL A 576 -34.60 -28.57 17.36
C VAL A 576 -34.87 -29.77 18.28
N LYS A 577 -36.10 -29.90 18.78
CA LYS A 577 -36.51 -31.02 19.65
C LYS A 577 -36.47 -32.38 18.96
N TYR A 578 -36.64 -32.41 17.64
CA TYR A 578 -36.55 -33.65 16.84
C TYR A 578 -35.13 -33.97 16.39
N CYS A 579 -34.18 -33.06 16.61
CA CYS A 579 -32.77 -33.23 16.26
C CYS A 579 -31.95 -33.90 17.37
N HIS A 580 -32.55 -34.15 18.53
CA HIS A 580 -31.91 -34.71 19.72
C HIS A 580 -32.58 -36.01 20.17
N PRO A 581 -31.82 -36.97 20.76
CA PRO A 581 -32.41 -38.16 21.38
C PRO A 581 -33.41 -37.82 22.50
N PRO A 582 -34.43 -38.66 22.77
CA PRO A 582 -35.42 -38.43 23.82
C PRO A 582 -34.83 -38.21 25.23
N LYS A 583 -33.64 -38.75 25.49
CA LYS A 583 -32.95 -38.61 26.77
C LYS A 583 -32.34 -37.22 27.00
N SER A 584 -32.08 -36.44 25.95
CA SER A 584 -31.42 -35.13 26.05
C SER A 584 -32.30 -33.96 25.56
N VAL A 585 -33.42 -34.23 24.89
CA VAL A 585 -34.32 -33.19 24.36
C VAL A 585 -34.82 -32.22 25.44
N HIS A 586 -35.14 -32.72 26.64
CA HIS A 586 -35.63 -31.90 27.75
C HIS A 586 -34.61 -30.85 28.22
N MET A 587 -33.31 -31.14 28.10
CA MET A 587 -32.25 -30.18 28.44
C MET A 587 -32.15 -29.08 27.39
N VAL A 588 -32.28 -29.43 26.11
CA VAL A 588 -32.25 -28.47 25.00
C VAL A 588 -33.47 -27.54 25.06
N GLU A 589 -34.67 -28.09 25.28
CA GLU A 589 -35.89 -27.30 25.45
C GLU A 589 -35.77 -26.34 26.65
N ARG A 590 -35.19 -26.80 27.77
CA ARG A 590 -34.95 -25.95 28.94
C ARG A 590 -33.97 -24.80 28.65
N ILE A 591 -32.91 -25.03 27.87
CA ILE A 591 -31.96 -23.98 27.46
C ILE A 591 -32.67 -22.95 26.58
N VAL A 592 -33.40 -23.39 25.56
CA VAL A 592 -34.15 -22.53 24.64
C VAL A 592 -35.19 -21.70 25.40
N ASP A 593 -35.92 -22.30 26.33
CA ASP A 593 -36.91 -21.62 27.15
C ASP A 593 -36.28 -20.57 28.07
N ALA A 594 -35.17 -20.90 28.73
CA ALA A 594 -34.45 -19.96 29.59
C ALA A 594 -33.91 -18.76 28.79
N PHE A 595 -33.42 -19.00 27.58
CA PHE A 595 -32.96 -17.93 26.68
C PHE A 595 -34.13 -17.07 26.19
N ARG A 596 -35.23 -17.69 25.77
CA ARG A 596 -36.43 -16.97 25.32
C ARG A 596 -37.01 -16.07 26.42
N LYS A 597 -36.98 -16.52 27.68
CA LYS A 597 -37.44 -15.75 28.84
C LYS A 597 -36.46 -14.69 29.34
N GLY A 598 -35.23 -14.68 28.83
CA GLY A 598 -34.19 -13.76 29.30
C GLY A 598 -33.55 -14.16 30.64
N GLU A 599 -33.78 -15.38 31.12
CA GLU A 599 -33.21 -15.87 32.38
C GLU A 599 -31.70 -16.16 32.27
N LYS A 600 -31.27 -16.51 31.05
CA LYS A 600 -29.88 -16.82 30.69
C LYS A 600 -29.59 -16.31 29.28
N ASN A 601 -28.33 -16.00 29.01
CA ASN A 601 -27.84 -15.66 27.66
C ASN A 601 -26.83 -16.67 27.12
N GLU A 602 -26.30 -17.54 27.98
CA GLU A 602 -25.33 -18.57 27.62
C GLU A 602 -25.56 -19.85 28.41
N ALA A 603 -25.13 -20.98 27.83
CA ALA A 603 -25.04 -22.27 28.47
C ALA A 603 -23.89 -23.06 27.84
N SER A 604 -23.03 -23.68 28.65
CA SER A 604 -21.91 -24.45 28.14
C SER A 604 -21.75 -25.77 28.90
N PHE A 605 -21.19 -26.77 28.19
CA PHE A 605 -20.77 -28.03 28.77
C PHE A 605 -19.67 -28.67 27.91
N TRP A 606 -18.96 -29.63 28.49
CA TRP A 606 -17.87 -30.33 27.82
C TRP A 606 -18.00 -31.83 27.99
N ILE A 607 -17.59 -32.57 26.96
CA ILE A 607 -17.64 -34.03 26.93
C ILE A 607 -16.39 -34.61 26.28
N ASP A 608 -15.98 -35.78 26.74
CA ASP A 608 -15.03 -36.63 26.01
C ASP A 608 -15.78 -37.40 24.93
N PHE A 609 -15.40 -37.20 23.67
CA PHE A 609 -16.05 -37.85 22.53
C PHE A 609 -15.03 -38.20 21.44
N ARG A 610 -14.89 -39.50 21.14
CA ARG A 610 -13.99 -40.04 20.10
C ARG A 610 -12.56 -39.48 20.19
N GLU A 611 -11.93 -39.59 21.37
CA GLU A 611 -10.56 -39.15 21.67
C GLU A 611 -10.31 -37.62 21.63
N LYS A 612 -11.38 -36.85 21.43
CA LYS A 612 -11.41 -35.38 21.47
C LYS A 612 -12.07 -34.88 22.75
N PHE A 613 -11.67 -33.68 23.19
CA PHE A 613 -12.29 -32.99 24.32
C PHE A 613 -13.18 -31.87 23.78
N ILE A 614 -14.48 -32.16 23.65
CA ILE A 614 -15.42 -31.28 22.95
C ILE A 614 -16.01 -30.28 23.92
N HIS A 615 -15.86 -29.00 23.62
CA HIS A 615 -16.55 -27.91 24.31
C HIS A 615 -17.75 -27.45 23.48
N ILE A 616 -18.94 -27.44 24.09
CA ILE A 616 -20.21 -27.10 23.45
C ILE A 616 -20.81 -25.89 24.17
N GLN A 617 -21.15 -24.86 23.42
CA GLN A 617 -21.67 -23.60 23.93
C GLN A 617 -22.95 -23.20 23.18
N TYR A 618 -23.92 -22.66 23.89
CA TYR A 618 -25.15 -22.10 23.36
C TYR A 618 -25.24 -20.64 23.76
N PHE A 619 -25.59 -19.78 22.80
CA PHE A 619 -25.76 -18.34 23.00
C PHE A 619 -27.15 -17.91 22.54
N ALA A 620 -27.82 -17.08 23.35
CA ALA A 620 -29.07 -16.44 22.96
C ALA A 620 -28.79 -15.34 21.93
N VAL A 621 -29.43 -15.41 20.76
CA VAL A 621 -29.38 -14.35 19.75
C VAL A 621 -30.50 -13.36 20.05
N ARG A 622 -30.18 -12.07 20.11
CA ARG A 622 -31.14 -10.98 20.32
C ARG A 622 -30.89 -9.87 19.33
N ASP A 623 -31.93 -9.13 18.97
CA ASP A 623 -31.80 -7.89 18.20
C ASP A 623 -31.46 -6.70 19.11
N ALA A 624 -31.30 -5.51 18.52
CA ALA A 624 -30.91 -4.28 19.21
C ALA A 624 -31.91 -3.88 20.32
N GLU A 625 -33.17 -4.27 20.21
CA GLU A 625 -34.22 -4.07 21.21
C GLU A 625 -34.24 -5.15 22.30
N GLY A 626 -33.30 -6.12 22.25
CA GLY A 626 -33.18 -7.22 23.22
C GLY A 626 -34.19 -8.36 23.00
N LYS A 627 -34.95 -8.35 21.90
CA LYS A 627 -35.93 -9.40 21.58
C LYS A 627 -35.19 -10.65 21.13
N TYR A 628 -35.65 -11.80 21.61
CA TYR A 628 -35.09 -13.10 21.29
C TYR A 628 -35.29 -13.46 19.81
N ARG A 629 -34.19 -13.75 19.11
CA ARG A 629 -34.11 -14.13 17.69
C ARG A 629 -33.52 -15.54 17.47
N GLY A 630 -33.39 -16.34 18.52
CA GLY A 630 -32.97 -17.74 18.41
C GLY A 630 -31.75 -18.09 19.26
N VAL A 631 -31.09 -19.19 18.90
CA VAL A 631 -29.92 -19.75 19.58
C VAL A 631 -28.84 -20.08 18.58
N VAL A 632 -27.59 -19.71 18.88
CA VAL A 632 -26.40 -20.23 18.21
C VAL A 632 -25.75 -21.29 19.10
N GLU A 633 -25.50 -22.46 18.53
CA GLU A 633 -24.69 -23.53 19.09
C GLU A 633 -23.29 -23.47 18.47
N ILE A 634 -22.25 -23.49 19.29
CA ILE A 634 -20.85 -23.62 18.89
C ILE A 634 -20.29 -24.91 19.48
N SER A 635 -19.54 -25.69 18.71
CA SER A 635 -18.83 -26.89 19.20
C SER A 635 -17.42 -26.98 18.62
N TYR A 636 -16.41 -27.22 19.46
CA TYR A 636 -15.03 -27.37 18.99
C TYR A 636 -14.21 -28.34 19.85
N ASP A 637 -13.14 -28.89 19.27
CA ASP A 637 -12.18 -29.71 19.99
C ASP A 637 -11.21 -28.79 20.74
N ALA A 638 -11.38 -28.69 22.05
CA ALA A 638 -10.56 -27.84 22.90
C ALA A 638 -9.24 -28.51 23.33
N LYS A 639 -8.98 -29.76 22.89
CA LYS A 639 -7.75 -30.49 23.19
C LYS A 639 -6.47 -29.76 22.72
N PRO A 640 -6.38 -29.18 21.50
CA PRO A 640 -5.19 -28.46 21.04
C PRO A 640 -4.90 -27.21 21.89
N VAL A 641 -5.94 -26.42 22.19
CA VAL A 641 -5.80 -25.21 23.01
C VAL A 641 -5.38 -25.56 24.43
N ARG A 642 -5.91 -26.66 24.99
CA ARG A 642 -5.54 -27.15 26.33
C ARG A 642 -4.09 -27.65 26.41
N SER A 643 -3.47 -28.00 25.30
CA SER A 643 -2.07 -28.46 25.25
C SER A 643 -1.05 -27.34 25.03
N LEU A 644 -1.48 -26.10 24.80
CA LEU A 644 -0.55 -24.97 24.65
C LEU A 644 0.14 -24.64 25.98
N GLU A 645 1.46 -24.46 25.94
CA GLU A 645 2.29 -24.05 27.06
C GLU A 645 3.22 -22.91 26.62
N GLY A 646 3.59 -22.01 27.54
CA GLY A 646 4.49 -20.89 27.23
C GLY A 646 3.87 -19.81 26.34
N GLU A 647 4.68 -19.19 25.48
CA GLU A 647 4.27 -18.13 24.55
C GLU A 647 4.93 -18.34 23.17
N GLN A 648 4.18 -18.14 22.09
CA GLN A 648 4.69 -18.08 20.72
C GLN A 648 4.31 -16.71 20.12
N ARG A 649 5.29 -15.81 20.02
CA ARG A 649 5.08 -14.41 19.60
C ARG A 649 5.39 -14.16 18.10
N LEU A 650 6.00 -15.13 17.43
CA LEU A 650 6.41 -15.07 16.01
C LEU A 650 6.12 -16.42 15.33
N LEU A 651 6.04 -16.39 13.99
CA LEU A 651 5.85 -17.57 13.14
C LEU A 651 7.06 -18.52 13.24
N ASP A 652 6.85 -19.84 13.09
CA ASP A 652 7.88 -20.90 13.19
C ASP A 652 8.18 -21.58 11.85
N TRP A 653 7.98 -20.88 10.73
CA TRP A 653 8.12 -21.45 9.40
C TRP A 653 9.57 -21.30 8.90
N GLU A 654 10.25 -22.41 8.62
CA GLU A 654 11.54 -22.45 7.88
C GLU A 654 11.35 -22.27 6.37
#